data_AF-A0A357VLZ5-F1
#
_entry.id   AF-A0A357VLZ5-F1
#
_cell.length_a   1.000
_cell.length_b   1.000
_cell.length_c   1.000
_cell.angle_alpha   90.00
_cell.angle_beta   90.00
_cell.angle_gamma   90.00
#
_symmetry.space_group_name_H-M   'P 1'
#
loop_
_entity.id
_entity.type
_entity.pdbx_description
1 polymer ?
#
loop_
_entity_poly.entity_id
_entity_poly.type
_entity_poly.pdbx_seq_one_letter_code
_entity_poly.pdbx_strand_id
1 'polypeptide(L)'
;MKLKKDKKIDIEEILKDLDKYVPRRRGWHWREGVGRRKIGDFEYYQVSEPLKNSIPLPAAKYFGNIDPQPDCVITTEIASGRFEDDIRRMRMAAWHGADHIMVIRTLGQSHFDGLIEGTPEGVGGVPITRKQVRATRKALDLIEDEVGRPINFHSYVSGIAGPEIAVMFAEEGVNGAHQDPQYNVLYRNVNMVRSFVDAAVAKKIMADADMLQIDGAHNANATAKYGWKVMPELLVQHAINTMYSVKVGMKPENIALSTVPPDAPPAPCIRLDLPYAVALRQLFKNYKIRAQMNTKYIEHDTREATVTHVLNLLISRLTSADIQSTITPDEGRNVPWHYNNINAINTAKQALIGMDGLTEMVKLNFDGELGKKVRELKMRAILFMEEILEVGGYFKAVEAGFFVDSGYYPERNGDGIVRTINGGIGAGTVYKRDKDYMAPVCSHFGYNNLPEGLNKPCDLIDGCTLCKREKIQYIDELDETDNVHNRLKETYEYRKGDKIKPEVEWAGDGIISMNLFLPVDERTAEYAAIKYAEKLGLTDIAVLSKLPMHPAEGTYVEIRGRVQFAIDKNELVIPPEEKILSDEEIEEDIKRKPMKVVAATVGNDEHSVGLREILDIKHGGIEKYGIKVVYLGTSVPVEKLVDAAIEENADAILVSTIIT
;
A
#
# COMPACT_ATOMS: atom_id res chain seq x y z
N MET A 1 -11.73 -23.34 -9.13
CA MET A 1 -12.40 -22.76 -7.95
C MET A 1 -13.00 -21.41 -8.33
N LYS A 2 -14.16 -21.02 -7.79
CA LYS A 2 -14.73 -19.67 -7.91
C LYS A 2 -14.95 -19.12 -6.49
N LEU A 3 -14.47 -17.91 -6.20
CA LEU A 3 -14.69 -17.29 -4.91
C LEU A 3 -16.15 -16.88 -4.74
N LYS A 4 -16.63 -16.95 -3.49
CA LYS A 4 -17.92 -16.42 -3.08
C LYS A 4 -17.67 -15.35 -2.02
N LYS A 5 -18.35 -14.21 -2.12
CA LYS A 5 -18.14 -13.05 -1.24
C LYS A 5 -18.33 -13.38 0.25
N ASP A 6 -19.26 -14.27 0.54
CA ASP A 6 -19.68 -14.72 1.88
C ASP A 6 -18.86 -15.91 2.41
N LYS A 7 -17.86 -16.39 1.65
CA LYS A 7 -16.97 -17.47 2.07
C LYS A 7 -15.53 -17.00 2.15
N LYS A 8 -14.81 -17.43 3.19
CA LYS A 8 -13.35 -17.23 3.29
C LYS A 8 -12.64 -17.90 2.11
N ILE A 9 -11.49 -17.33 1.74
CA ILE A 9 -10.61 -17.93 0.74
C ILE A 9 -10.00 -19.22 1.33
N ASP A 10 -10.05 -20.31 0.57
CA ASP A 10 -9.56 -21.62 1.02
C ASP A 10 -8.10 -21.81 0.62
N ILE A 11 -7.20 -21.62 1.60
CA ILE A 11 -5.75 -21.66 1.38
C ILE A 11 -5.29 -23.07 1.01
N GLU A 12 -5.79 -24.10 1.68
CA GLU A 12 -5.45 -25.49 1.36
C GLU A 12 -5.85 -25.87 -0.06
N GLU A 13 -7.00 -25.38 -0.54
CA GLU A 13 -7.43 -25.59 -1.93
C GLU A 13 -6.55 -24.83 -2.94
N ILE A 14 -6.04 -23.65 -2.57
CA ILE A 14 -5.06 -22.91 -3.38
C ILE A 14 -3.76 -23.71 -3.49
N LEU A 15 -3.29 -24.32 -2.41
CA LEU A 15 -2.03 -25.08 -2.38
C LEU A 15 -2.08 -26.42 -3.12
N LYS A 16 -3.26 -26.95 -3.45
CA LYS A 16 -3.39 -28.17 -4.25
C LYS A 16 -2.96 -27.96 -5.70
N ASP A 17 -2.31 -28.97 -6.27
CA ASP A 17 -1.95 -29.04 -7.69
C ASP A 17 -1.16 -27.82 -8.20
N LEU A 18 -0.30 -27.23 -7.36
CA LEU A 18 0.55 -26.10 -7.77
C LEU A 18 1.57 -26.49 -8.85
N ASP A 19 1.95 -27.76 -8.94
CA ASP A 19 2.76 -28.33 -10.04
C ASP A 19 2.07 -28.16 -11.41
N LYS A 20 0.73 -28.21 -11.44
CA LYS A 20 -0.11 -28.08 -12.66
C LYS A 20 -0.58 -26.66 -12.93
N TYR A 21 -0.39 -25.74 -11.98
CA TYR A 21 -0.85 -24.36 -12.15
C TYR A 21 -0.15 -23.67 -13.33
N VAL A 22 -0.92 -22.89 -14.09
CA VAL A 22 -0.44 -22.04 -15.18
C VAL A 22 -1.05 -20.65 -14.99
N PRO A 23 -0.24 -19.56 -15.02
CA PRO A 23 -0.78 -18.21 -14.92
C PRO A 23 -1.74 -17.92 -16.08
N ARG A 24 -2.91 -17.36 -15.77
CA ARG A 24 -3.94 -17.05 -16.79
C ARG A 24 -3.54 -15.87 -17.69
N ARG A 25 -2.63 -15.02 -17.21
CA ARG A 25 -2.11 -13.86 -17.94
C ARG A 25 -0.65 -13.57 -17.60
N ARG A 26 0.00 -12.81 -18.48
CA ARG A 26 1.36 -12.29 -18.34
C ARG A 26 1.36 -10.81 -18.65
N GLY A 27 2.46 -10.13 -18.32
CA GLY A 27 2.62 -8.70 -18.54
C GLY A 27 1.91 -7.82 -17.53
N TRP A 28 2.20 -6.53 -17.60
CA TRP A 28 1.62 -5.49 -16.75
C TRP A 28 0.24 -5.02 -17.26
N HIS A 29 -0.66 -4.66 -16.35
CA HIS A 29 -1.98 -4.10 -16.68
C HIS A 29 -2.18 -2.71 -16.04
N TRP A 30 -2.56 -1.73 -16.85
CA TRP A 30 -2.91 -0.37 -16.40
C TRP A 30 -4.42 -0.25 -16.21
N ARG A 31 -4.87 0.65 -15.33
CA ARG A 31 -6.31 0.93 -15.18
C ARG A 31 -6.92 1.41 -16.50
N GLU A 32 -8.09 0.86 -16.81
CA GLU A 32 -8.82 1.13 -18.05
C GLU A 32 -9.92 2.18 -17.84
N GLY A 33 -10.41 2.73 -18.96
CA GLY A 33 -11.53 3.69 -18.97
C GLY A 33 -11.28 4.95 -18.15
N VAL A 34 -10.02 5.40 -18.09
CA VAL A 34 -9.58 6.61 -17.38
C VAL A 34 -10.18 7.86 -18.04
N GLY A 35 -10.88 8.68 -17.26
CA GLY A 35 -11.40 9.97 -17.72
C GLY A 35 -12.66 10.41 -17.00
N ARG A 36 -13.45 11.25 -17.68
CA ARG A 36 -14.69 11.83 -17.14
C ARG A 36 -15.80 10.78 -17.05
N ARG A 37 -16.51 10.72 -15.93
CA ARG A 37 -17.63 9.79 -15.72
C ARG A 37 -18.62 10.30 -14.68
N LYS A 38 -19.92 10.10 -14.91
CA LYS A 38 -20.95 10.28 -13.89
C LYS A 38 -21.05 9.04 -13.00
N ILE A 39 -20.95 9.21 -11.67
CA ILE A 39 -21.08 8.15 -10.68
C ILE A 39 -21.97 8.68 -9.54
N GLY A 40 -23.12 8.05 -9.31
CA GLY A 40 -24.15 8.60 -8.43
C GLY A 40 -24.61 9.97 -8.92
N ASP A 41 -24.64 10.94 -8.00
CA ASP A 41 -25.06 12.31 -8.28
C ASP A 41 -23.94 13.21 -8.83
N PHE A 42 -22.70 12.70 -8.93
CA PHE A 42 -21.52 13.51 -9.24
C PHE A 42 -20.91 13.18 -10.60
N GLU A 43 -20.29 14.19 -11.23
CA GLU A 43 -19.40 14.03 -12.37
C GLU A 43 -17.95 14.08 -11.89
N TYR A 44 -17.19 13.02 -12.17
CA TYR A 44 -15.77 12.89 -11.86
C TYR A 44 -14.93 13.10 -13.11
N TYR A 45 -13.72 13.64 -12.98
CA TYR A 45 -12.81 14.01 -14.08
C TYR A 45 -11.65 13.05 -14.30
N GLN A 46 -11.14 12.44 -13.23
CA GLN A 46 -9.90 11.65 -13.17
C GLN A 46 -10.14 10.32 -12.44
N VAL A 47 -11.09 9.54 -12.97
CA VAL A 47 -11.45 8.21 -12.46
C VAL A 47 -11.27 7.13 -13.51
N SER A 48 -11.11 5.89 -13.08
CA SER A 48 -11.04 4.69 -13.92
C SER A 48 -12.34 3.89 -13.85
N GLU A 49 -12.38 2.73 -14.51
CA GLU A 49 -13.51 1.80 -14.38
C GLU A 49 -13.75 1.36 -12.92
N PRO A 50 -15.04 1.30 -12.51
CA PRO A 50 -15.41 0.85 -11.18
C PRO A 50 -15.12 -0.65 -11.02
N LEU A 51 -14.90 -1.06 -9.78
CA LEU A 51 -14.85 -2.47 -9.43
C LEU A 51 -16.24 -3.09 -9.50
N LYS A 52 -16.30 -4.39 -9.80
CA LYS A 52 -17.52 -5.19 -9.75
C LYS A 52 -17.97 -5.46 -8.32
N ASN A 53 -17.01 -5.75 -7.44
CA ASN A 53 -17.23 -5.96 -6.02
C ASN A 53 -16.15 -5.18 -5.25
N SER A 54 -16.57 -4.34 -4.32
CA SER A 54 -15.68 -3.54 -3.49
C SER A 54 -16.34 -3.12 -2.19
N ILE A 55 -15.55 -2.54 -1.28
CA ILE A 55 -16.02 -1.87 -0.07
C ILE A 55 -15.79 -0.36 -0.25
N PRO A 56 -16.86 0.45 -0.30
CA PRO A 56 -16.72 1.90 -0.42
C PRO A 56 -16.16 2.52 0.87
N LEU A 57 -15.75 3.78 0.80
CA LEU A 57 -15.38 4.53 2.00
C LEU A 57 -16.56 4.63 2.97
N PRO A 58 -16.36 4.71 4.30
CA PRO A 58 -17.46 4.73 5.27
C PRO A 58 -18.48 5.86 5.05
N ALA A 59 -18.01 7.03 4.60
CA ALA A 59 -18.86 8.18 4.30
C ALA A 59 -19.67 8.03 3.00
N ALA A 60 -19.40 7.03 2.17
CA ALA A 60 -20.14 6.78 0.93
C ALA A 60 -21.61 6.45 1.18
N LYS A 61 -21.99 6.00 2.40
CA LYS A 61 -23.38 5.77 2.78
C LYS A 61 -24.28 7.00 2.59
N TYR A 62 -23.71 8.21 2.69
CA TYR A 62 -24.42 9.47 2.45
C TYR A 62 -24.57 9.82 0.96
N PHE A 63 -23.99 9.01 0.08
CA PHE A 63 -23.88 9.26 -1.36
C PHE A 63 -24.26 8.01 -2.17
N GLY A 64 -25.22 7.22 -1.69
CA GLY A 64 -25.69 6.01 -2.38
C GLY A 64 -24.66 4.87 -2.43
N ASN A 65 -23.70 4.83 -1.51
CA ASN A 65 -22.64 3.83 -1.42
C ASN A 65 -21.75 3.72 -2.68
N ILE A 66 -21.55 4.83 -3.40
CA ILE A 66 -20.63 4.86 -4.55
C ILE A 66 -19.16 4.59 -4.14
N ASP A 67 -18.40 3.97 -5.04
CA ASP A 67 -16.96 3.67 -4.84
C ASP A 67 -16.10 4.07 -6.06
N PRO A 68 -16.00 5.37 -6.38
CA PRO A 68 -15.18 5.83 -7.50
C PRO A 68 -13.71 5.41 -7.33
N GLN A 69 -13.11 4.93 -8.42
CA GLN A 69 -11.72 4.45 -8.44
C GLN A 69 -10.83 5.51 -9.11
N PRO A 70 -9.69 5.90 -8.52
CA PRO A 70 -8.80 6.87 -9.15
C PRO A 70 -8.20 6.33 -10.46
N ASP A 71 -7.61 7.22 -11.26
CA ASP A 71 -6.99 6.94 -12.55
C ASP A 71 -5.69 6.13 -12.46
N CYS A 72 -4.91 6.27 -11.38
CA CYS A 72 -3.64 5.57 -11.21
C CYS A 72 -3.78 4.18 -10.56
N VAL A 73 -2.84 3.28 -10.86
CA VAL A 73 -2.72 1.97 -10.19
C VAL A 73 -2.35 2.19 -8.73
N ILE A 74 -3.01 1.51 -7.80
CA ILE A 74 -2.78 1.63 -6.36
C ILE A 74 -2.04 0.42 -5.82
N THR A 75 -0.84 0.65 -5.28
CA THR A 75 -0.02 -0.41 -4.68
C THR A 75 -0.27 -0.53 -3.20
N THR A 76 -0.35 -1.76 -2.69
CA THR A 76 -0.10 -2.04 -1.27
C THR A 76 1.01 -3.08 -1.11
N GLU A 77 1.79 -2.96 -0.04
CA GLU A 77 2.91 -3.86 0.29
C GLU A 77 2.45 -4.89 1.33
N ILE A 78 2.49 -6.17 0.97
CA ILE A 78 2.03 -7.28 1.83
C ILE A 78 3.08 -8.37 1.81
N ALA A 79 3.81 -8.52 2.91
CA ALA A 79 4.84 -9.53 3.08
C ALA A 79 5.16 -9.78 4.56
N SER A 80 4.31 -10.54 5.25
CA SER A 80 4.47 -10.81 6.69
C SER A 80 5.52 -11.87 7.02
N GLY A 81 6.08 -12.53 6.01
CA GLY A 81 6.92 -13.73 6.18
C GLY A 81 6.13 -15.04 6.02
N ARG A 82 4.79 -14.99 6.06
CA ARG A 82 3.88 -16.12 5.85
C ARG A 82 2.91 -15.82 4.70
N PHE A 83 3.29 -16.23 3.49
CA PHE A 83 2.53 -15.91 2.28
C PHE A 83 1.08 -16.45 2.31
N GLU A 84 0.86 -17.56 3.04
CA GLU A 84 -0.44 -18.20 3.21
C GLU A 84 -1.45 -17.32 3.98
N ASP A 85 -0.96 -16.50 4.91
CA ASP A 85 -1.77 -15.50 5.62
C ASP A 85 -1.91 -14.21 4.81
N ASP A 86 -0.82 -13.82 4.13
CA ASP A 86 -0.79 -12.65 3.25
C ASP A 86 -1.84 -12.73 2.13
N ILE A 87 -2.10 -13.92 1.58
CA ILE A 87 -3.16 -14.14 0.56
C ILE A 87 -4.54 -13.64 1.06
N ARG A 88 -4.86 -13.83 2.35
CA ARG A 88 -6.13 -13.35 2.92
C ARG A 88 -6.17 -11.83 2.92
N ARG A 89 -5.06 -11.20 3.27
CA ARG A 89 -4.89 -9.73 3.26
C ARG A 89 -4.93 -9.16 1.85
N MET A 90 -4.36 -9.86 0.86
CA MET A 90 -4.43 -9.46 -0.56
C MET A 90 -5.88 -9.37 -1.06
N ARG A 91 -6.75 -10.31 -0.64
CA ARG A 91 -8.18 -10.24 -0.96
C ARG A 91 -8.83 -9.02 -0.32
N MET A 92 -8.55 -8.73 0.96
CA MET A 92 -9.05 -7.52 1.63
C MET A 92 -8.61 -6.26 0.88
N ALA A 93 -7.33 -6.15 0.56
CA ALA A 93 -6.76 -5.01 -0.15
C ALA A 93 -7.41 -4.79 -1.54
N ALA A 94 -7.63 -5.87 -2.29
CA ALA A 94 -8.27 -5.81 -3.60
C ALA A 94 -9.70 -5.25 -3.54
N TRP A 95 -10.50 -5.68 -2.56
CA TRP A 95 -11.85 -5.15 -2.33
C TRP A 95 -11.86 -3.67 -1.95
N HIS A 96 -10.78 -3.15 -1.37
CA HIS A 96 -10.64 -1.73 -1.05
C HIS A 96 -10.09 -0.88 -2.21
N GLY A 97 -9.63 -1.51 -3.29
CA GLY A 97 -9.21 -0.82 -4.51
C GLY A 97 -7.76 -1.02 -4.90
N ALA A 98 -6.96 -1.82 -4.18
CA ALA A 98 -5.59 -2.13 -4.61
C ALA A 98 -5.59 -3.08 -5.81
N ASP A 99 -4.90 -2.69 -6.86
CA ASP A 99 -4.72 -3.45 -8.11
C ASP A 99 -3.24 -3.68 -8.45
N HIS A 100 -2.37 -3.42 -7.46
CA HIS A 100 -0.98 -3.79 -7.49
C HIS A 100 -0.56 -4.28 -6.09
N ILE A 101 -0.13 -5.55 -6.02
CA ILE A 101 0.28 -6.23 -4.80
C ILE A 101 1.77 -6.46 -4.86
N MET A 102 2.48 -5.81 -3.95
CA MET A 102 3.94 -5.85 -3.87
C MET A 102 4.35 -6.72 -2.69
N VAL A 103 5.16 -7.75 -2.97
CA VAL A 103 5.65 -8.69 -1.97
C VAL A 103 7.15 -8.45 -1.76
N ILE A 104 7.46 -7.83 -0.62
CA ILE A 104 8.82 -7.67 -0.12
C ILE A 104 9.39 -9.05 0.19
N ARG A 105 10.68 -9.21 -0.12
CA ARG A 105 11.40 -10.46 0.06
C ARG A 105 11.88 -10.63 1.49
N THR A 106 12.07 -11.87 1.92
CA THR A 106 12.75 -12.16 3.19
C THR A 106 14.11 -11.46 3.25
N LEU A 107 14.48 -11.03 4.46
CA LEU A 107 15.67 -10.24 4.69
C LEU A 107 16.91 -10.91 4.07
N GLY A 108 17.66 -10.16 3.26
CA GLY A 108 18.92 -10.63 2.69
C GLY A 108 18.81 -11.56 1.49
N GLN A 109 17.60 -11.83 0.95
CA GLN A 109 17.44 -12.69 -0.24
C GLN A 109 18.26 -12.23 -1.46
N SER A 110 18.68 -10.95 -1.52
CA SER A 110 19.63 -10.46 -2.52
C SER A 110 21.01 -11.15 -2.50
N HIS A 111 21.34 -11.85 -1.43
CA HIS A 111 22.62 -12.56 -1.22
C HIS A 111 22.53 -14.06 -1.49
N PHE A 112 21.36 -14.58 -1.87
CA PHE A 112 21.23 -15.99 -2.24
C PHE A 112 21.71 -16.16 -3.67
N ASP A 113 22.75 -16.99 -3.89
CA ASP A 113 23.36 -17.24 -5.20
C ASP A 113 22.62 -18.37 -5.94
N GLY A 114 21.31 -18.17 -6.09
CA GLY A 114 20.41 -19.10 -6.77
C GLY A 114 18.97 -18.93 -6.29
N LEU A 115 18.06 -19.67 -6.91
CA LEU A 115 16.70 -19.81 -6.40
C LEU A 115 16.72 -20.63 -5.10
N ILE A 116 15.80 -20.29 -4.21
CA ILE A 116 15.38 -21.12 -3.09
C ILE A 116 14.04 -21.77 -3.44
N GLU A 117 13.73 -22.89 -2.79
CA GLU A 117 12.54 -23.69 -3.08
C GLU A 117 11.75 -23.94 -1.79
N GLY A 118 10.51 -24.42 -1.94
CA GLY A 118 9.63 -24.67 -0.81
C GLY A 118 8.96 -23.42 -0.25
N THR A 119 8.55 -23.49 1.02
CA THR A 119 7.84 -22.43 1.71
C THR A 119 8.35 -22.15 3.13
N PRO A 120 9.66 -21.91 3.31
CA PRO A 120 10.19 -21.56 4.62
C PRO A 120 9.55 -20.27 5.15
N GLU A 121 9.56 -20.09 6.47
CA GLU A 121 9.10 -18.85 7.09
C GLU A 121 10.10 -17.72 6.81
N GLY A 122 9.57 -16.55 6.43
CA GLY A 122 10.38 -15.37 6.19
C GLY A 122 10.50 -14.46 7.39
N VAL A 123 11.55 -13.63 7.39
CA VAL A 123 11.76 -12.58 8.39
C VAL A 123 11.80 -11.23 7.68
N GLY A 124 10.89 -10.32 8.06
CA GLY A 124 10.76 -9.00 7.45
C GLY A 124 10.30 -9.01 5.99
N GLY A 125 9.85 -10.16 5.47
CA GLY A 125 9.35 -10.34 4.12
C GLY A 125 9.24 -11.81 3.75
N VAL A 126 8.67 -12.12 2.59
CA VAL A 126 8.37 -13.50 2.16
C VAL A 126 9.56 -14.11 1.41
N PRO A 127 9.97 -15.37 1.68
CA PRO A 127 10.96 -16.04 0.86
C PRO A 127 10.38 -16.35 -0.53
N ILE A 128 10.92 -15.69 -1.55
CA ILE A 128 10.41 -15.83 -2.91
C ILE A 128 10.91 -17.15 -3.52
N THR A 129 9.99 -18.09 -3.72
CA THR A 129 10.21 -19.40 -4.33
C THR A 129 9.19 -19.63 -5.45
N ARG A 130 9.39 -20.65 -6.28
CA ARG A 130 8.41 -21.00 -7.32
C ARG A 130 7.06 -21.42 -6.71
N LYS A 131 7.06 -22.25 -5.66
CA LYS A 131 5.83 -22.70 -4.98
C LYS A 131 5.05 -21.51 -4.42
N GLN A 132 5.73 -20.62 -3.70
CA GLN A 132 5.11 -19.42 -3.14
C GLN A 132 4.53 -18.51 -4.22
N VAL A 133 5.30 -18.22 -5.28
CA VAL A 133 4.86 -17.39 -6.42
C VAL A 133 3.64 -17.99 -7.11
N ARG A 134 3.63 -19.30 -7.38
CA ARG A 134 2.47 -19.99 -7.97
C ARG A 134 1.23 -19.89 -7.07
N ALA A 135 1.38 -20.12 -5.77
CA ALA A 135 0.26 -20.04 -4.83
C ALA A 135 -0.34 -18.62 -4.78
N THR A 136 0.50 -17.60 -4.65
CA THR A 136 0.06 -16.20 -4.64
C THR A 136 -0.57 -15.79 -5.97
N ARG A 137 0.05 -16.11 -7.12
CA ARG A 137 -0.51 -15.78 -8.44
C ARG A 137 -1.83 -16.51 -8.70
N LYS A 138 -1.95 -17.79 -8.31
CA LYS A 138 -3.20 -18.57 -8.39
C LYS A 138 -4.30 -17.95 -7.53
N ALA A 139 -3.98 -17.46 -6.34
CA ALA A 139 -4.92 -16.76 -5.48
C ALA A 139 -5.36 -15.43 -6.10
N LEU A 140 -4.42 -14.64 -6.62
CA LEU A 140 -4.70 -13.35 -7.24
C LEU A 140 -5.55 -13.49 -8.51
N ASP A 141 -5.36 -14.55 -9.31
CA ASP A 141 -6.22 -14.87 -10.46
C ASP A 141 -7.69 -15.08 -10.05
N LEU A 142 -7.94 -15.60 -8.84
CA LEU A 142 -9.28 -15.78 -8.30
C LEU A 142 -9.86 -14.51 -7.69
N ILE A 143 -9.00 -13.70 -7.06
CA ILE A 143 -9.38 -12.44 -6.43
C ILE A 143 -9.69 -11.39 -7.51
N GLU A 144 -8.92 -11.34 -8.60
CA GLU A 144 -9.14 -10.40 -9.70
C GLU A 144 -10.46 -10.68 -10.45
N ASP A 145 -10.85 -11.96 -10.61
CA ASP A 145 -12.18 -12.35 -11.10
C ASP A 145 -13.31 -11.86 -10.17
N GLU A 146 -13.06 -11.87 -8.85
CA GLU A 146 -14.04 -11.47 -7.85
C GLU A 146 -14.28 -9.96 -7.88
N VAL A 147 -13.22 -9.15 -7.83
CA VAL A 147 -13.33 -7.69 -7.86
C VAL A 147 -13.59 -7.16 -9.28
N GLY A 148 -13.36 -7.97 -10.31
CA GLY A 148 -13.64 -7.65 -11.72
C GLY A 148 -12.59 -6.75 -12.37
N ARG A 149 -11.36 -6.72 -11.86
CA ARG A 149 -10.24 -5.94 -12.40
C ARG A 149 -8.92 -6.71 -12.21
N PRO A 150 -8.04 -6.80 -13.23
CA PRO A 150 -6.73 -7.46 -13.10
C PRO A 150 -5.88 -6.88 -11.95
N ILE A 151 -5.19 -7.75 -11.21
CA ILE A 151 -4.31 -7.34 -10.09
C ILE A 151 -2.85 -7.64 -10.40
N ASN A 152 -2.01 -6.63 -10.51
CA ASN A 152 -0.58 -6.82 -10.79
C ASN A 152 0.13 -7.43 -9.58
N PHE A 153 0.76 -8.59 -9.77
CA PHE A 153 1.65 -9.21 -8.78
C PHE A 153 3.09 -8.74 -9.02
N HIS A 154 3.73 -8.25 -7.97
CA HIS A 154 5.05 -7.63 -8.04
C HIS A 154 5.98 -8.12 -6.92
N SER A 155 7.25 -8.31 -7.25
CA SER A 155 8.31 -8.56 -6.27
C SER A 155 9.67 -8.00 -6.76
N TYR A 156 10.81 -8.61 -6.40
CA TYR A 156 12.13 -8.01 -6.56
C TYR A 156 13.12 -8.98 -7.24
N VAL A 157 13.74 -8.51 -8.33
CA VAL A 157 14.79 -9.20 -9.11
C VAL A 157 16.21 -8.79 -8.66
N SER A 158 16.32 -7.88 -7.69
CA SER A 158 17.60 -7.40 -7.16
C SER A 158 18.45 -8.52 -6.50
N GLY A 159 19.77 -8.40 -6.50
CA GLY A 159 20.70 -9.35 -5.90
C GLY A 159 21.57 -10.11 -6.89
N ILE A 160 22.29 -11.11 -6.40
CA ILE A 160 23.25 -11.90 -7.20
C ILE A 160 22.59 -12.98 -8.08
N ALA A 161 21.35 -13.38 -7.77
CA ALA A 161 20.57 -14.33 -8.57
C ALA A 161 19.48 -13.64 -9.42
N GLY A 162 19.78 -12.43 -9.92
CA GLY A 162 18.82 -11.63 -10.69
C GLY A 162 18.29 -12.36 -11.94
N PRO A 163 19.15 -12.92 -12.81
CA PRO A 163 18.70 -13.66 -13.99
C PRO A 163 17.80 -14.85 -13.66
N GLU A 164 18.12 -15.62 -12.62
CA GLU A 164 17.36 -16.80 -12.17
C GLU A 164 15.97 -16.41 -11.69
N ILE A 165 15.87 -15.37 -10.84
CA ILE A 165 14.58 -14.85 -10.38
C ILE A 165 13.77 -14.29 -11.55
N ALA A 166 14.41 -13.59 -12.50
CA ALA A 166 13.73 -13.07 -13.68
C ALA A 166 13.16 -14.20 -14.56
N VAL A 167 13.89 -15.31 -14.75
CA VAL A 167 13.36 -16.51 -15.44
C VAL A 167 12.13 -17.03 -14.71
N MET A 168 12.21 -17.25 -13.39
CA MET A 168 11.09 -17.78 -12.62
C MET A 168 9.87 -16.84 -12.66
N PHE A 169 10.08 -15.53 -12.57
CA PHE A 169 9.01 -14.52 -12.68
C PHE A 169 8.36 -14.51 -14.06
N ALA A 170 9.18 -14.55 -15.12
CA ALA A 170 8.71 -14.62 -16.50
C ALA A 170 7.93 -15.90 -16.77
N GLU A 171 8.33 -17.04 -16.20
CA GLU A 171 7.65 -18.33 -16.31
C GLU A 171 6.33 -18.36 -15.54
N GLU A 172 6.29 -17.79 -14.33
CA GLU A 172 5.14 -17.88 -13.41
C GLU A 172 4.17 -16.71 -13.47
N GLY A 173 4.38 -15.75 -14.38
CA GLY A 173 3.41 -14.69 -14.68
C GLY A 173 3.38 -13.57 -13.65
N VAL A 174 4.54 -13.26 -13.05
CA VAL A 174 4.71 -12.04 -12.25
C VAL A 174 4.62 -10.83 -13.19
N ASN A 175 3.87 -9.80 -12.81
CA ASN A 175 3.47 -8.71 -13.71
C ASN A 175 4.44 -7.52 -13.68
N GLY A 176 5.14 -7.33 -12.57
CA GLY A 176 6.16 -6.30 -12.42
C GLY A 176 7.26 -6.72 -11.45
N ALA A 177 8.42 -6.08 -11.54
CA ALA A 177 9.48 -6.30 -10.57
C ALA A 177 10.36 -5.07 -10.35
N HIS A 178 10.94 -4.99 -9.15
CA HIS A 178 12.06 -4.08 -8.90
C HIS A 178 13.33 -4.64 -9.53
N GLN A 179 14.00 -3.85 -10.35
CA GLN A 179 15.30 -4.19 -10.91
C GLN A 179 16.12 -2.93 -11.21
N ASP A 180 17.20 -2.76 -10.45
CA ASP A 180 18.17 -1.69 -10.65
C ASP A 180 19.58 -2.22 -10.31
N PRO A 181 20.53 -2.25 -11.26
CA PRO A 181 21.90 -2.70 -10.96
C PRO A 181 22.60 -1.80 -9.95
N GLN A 182 22.20 -0.53 -9.83
CA GLN A 182 22.79 0.42 -8.87
C GLN A 182 22.40 0.04 -7.44
N TYR A 183 21.19 -0.49 -7.23
CA TYR A 183 20.76 -0.96 -5.90
C TYR A 183 21.71 -2.02 -5.35
N ASN A 184 22.05 -3.00 -6.18
CA ASN A 184 22.93 -4.11 -5.83
C ASN A 184 24.31 -3.59 -5.38
N VAL A 185 24.85 -2.59 -6.08
CA VAL A 185 26.18 -2.03 -5.82
C VAL A 185 26.16 -1.14 -4.58
N LEU A 186 25.30 -0.13 -4.57
CA LEU A 186 25.30 0.92 -3.56
C LEU A 186 24.84 0.39 -2.20
N TYR A 187 23.75 -0.38 -2.16
CA TYR A 187 23.10 -0.74 -0.89
C TYR A 187 23.31 -2.19 -0.46
N ARG A 188 23.80 -3.06 -1.36
CA ARG A 188 24.06 -4.49 -1.05
C ARG A 188 25.51 -4.92 -1.26
N ASN A 189 26.40 -4.02 -1.66
CA ASN A 189 27.83 -4.31 -1.86
C ASN A 189 28.07 -5.51 -2.81
N VAL A 190 27.20 -5.71 -3.79
CA VAL A 190 27.43 -6.66 -4.88
C VAL A 190 28.45 -6.04 -5.83
N ASN A 191 29.34 -6.86 -6.38
CA ASN A 191 30.34 -6.40 -7.34
C ASN A 191 29.68 -5.67 -8.52
N MET A 192 30.21 -4.50 -8.87
CA MET A 192 29.61 -3.63 -9.88
C MET A 192 29.66 -4.18 -11.30
N VAL A 193 30.69 -4.96 -11.63
CA VAL A 193 30.76 -5.60 -12.96
C VAL A 193 29.73 -6.73 -13.05
N ARG A 194 29.69 -7.61 -12.05
CA ARG A 194 28.68 -8.67 -11.92
C ARG A 194 27.26 -8.12 -12.00
N SER A 195 26.96 -7.10 -11.19
CA SER A 195 25.61 -6.50 -11.12
C SER A 195 25.11 -6.01 -12.48
N PHE A 196 25.94 -5.26 -13.22
CA PHE A 196 25.54 -4.74 -14.53
C PHE A 196 25.50 -5.83 -15.61
N VAL A 197 26.36 -6.85 -15.55
CA VAL A 197 26.28 -7.99 -16.49
C VAL A 197 24.98 -8.76 -16.30
N ASP A 198 24.63 -9.09 -15.06
CA ASP A 198 23.42 -9.81 -14.71
C ASP A 198 22.15 -9.01 -15.02
N ALA A 199 22.17 -7.70 -14.73
CA ALA A 199 21.04 -6.82 -15.02
C ALA A 199 20.69 -6.79 -16.51
N ALA A 200 21.68 -6.92 -17.40
CA ALA A 200 21.44 -6.98 -18.83
C ALA A 200 20.56 -8.19 -19.21
N VAL A 201 20.86 -9.35 -18.64
CA VAL A 201 20.11 -10.59 -18.86
C VAL A 201 18.75 -10.52 -18.17
N ALA A 202 18.70 -10.13 -16.89
CA ALA A 202 17.47 -10.02 -16.13
C ALA A 202 16.46 -9.06 -16.77
N LYS A 203 16.91 -7.86 -17.18
CA LYS A 203 16.06 -6.88 -17.86
C LYS A 203 15.62 -7.36 -19.25
N LYS A 204 16.45 -8.13 -19.98
CA LYS A 204 16.05 -8.72 -21.26
C LYS A 204 14.92 -9.73 -21.08
N ILE A 205 15.00 -10.58 -20.06
CA ILE A 205 13.93 -11.51 -19.70
C ILE A 205 12.66 -10.74 -19.30
N MET A 206 12.78 -9.73 -18.43
CA MET A 206 11.64 -8.89 -18.03
C MET A 206 10.99 -8.16 -19.21
N ALA A 207 11.79 -7.66 -20.17
CA ALA A 207 11.31 -7.02 -21.38
C ALA A 207 10.46 -7.96 -22.24
N ASP A 208 10.97 -9.18 -22.47
CA ASP A 208 10.29 -10.19 -23.29
C ASP A 208 9.04 -10.75 -22.59
N ALA A 209 9.00 -10.69 -21.25
CA ALA A 209 7.84 -11.04 -20.44
C ALA A 209 6.81 -9.89 -20.27
N ASP A 210 7.08 -8.72 -20.88
CA ASP A 210 6.27 -7.50 -20.79
C ASP A 210 6.00 -7.04 -19.35
N MET A 211 6.97 -7.27 -18.46
CA MET A 211 6.89 -6.87 -17.07
C MET A 211 7.18 -5.38 -16.90
N LEU A 212 6.46 -4.73 -15.99
CA LEU A 212 6.81 -3.39 -15.53
C LEU A 212 8.02 -3.44 -14.60
N GLN A 213 9.04 -2.62 -14.89
CA GLN A 213 10.16 -2.40 -14.01
C GLN A 213 9.90 -1.21 -13.09
N ILE A 214 10.21 -1.36 -11.80
CA ILE A 214 10.42 -0.25 -10.87
C ILE A 214 11.91 -0.16 -10.52
N ASP A 215 12.47 1.06 -10.50
CA ASP A 215 13.88 1.28 -10.16
C ASP A 215 14.16 1.42 -8.64
N GLY A 216 15.44 1.57 -8.29
CA GLY A 216 15.92 1.54 -6.91
C GLY A 216 16.10 2.90 -6.23
N ALA A 217 15.75 4.02 -6.89
CA ALA A 217 16.16 5.35 -6.45
C ALA A 217 15.65 5.75 -5.04
N HIS A 218 14.49 5.21 -4.62
CA HIS A 218 13.94 5.43 -3.27
C HIS A 218 14.90 5.02 -2.14
N ASN A 219 15.88 4.15 -2.39
CA ASN A 219 16.90 3.79 -1.41
C ASN A 219 17.84 4.98 -1.11
N ALA A 220 18.07 5.87 -2.08
CA ALA A 220 18.85 7.08 -1.85
C ALA A 220 18.14 8.05 -0.89
N ASN A 221 16.79 8.16 -0.95
CA ASN A 221 16.02 8.87 0.07
C ASN A 221 16.29 8.28 1.46
N ALA A 222 16.15 6.95 1.61
CA ALA A 222 16.33 6.28 2.90
C ALA A 222 17.73 6.49 3.47
N THR A 223 18.78 6.40 2.66
CA THR A 223 20.18 6.53 3.11
C THR A 223 20.68 7.97 3.23
N ALA A 224 20.03 8.95 2.57
CA ALA A 224 20.46 10.34 2.65
C ALA A 224 20.42 10.86 4.08
N LYS A 225 21.41 11.65 4.50
CA LYS A 225 21.34 12.33 5.80
C LYS A 225 20.23 13.38 5.82
N TYR A 226 20.03 14.06 4.69
CA TYR A 226 19.04 15.12 4.50
C TYR A 226 18.27 14.89 3.20
N GLY A 227 16.95 14.62 3.30
CA GLY A 227 16.09 14.33 2.15
C GLY A 227 16.15 15.41 1.08
N TRP A 228 16.02 16.68 1.47
CA TRP A 228 16.09 17.81 0.55
C TRP A 228 17.41 18.00 -0.22
N LYS A 229 18.51 17.32 0.17
CA LYS A 229 19.82 17.44 -0.51
C LYS A 229 20.07 16.36 -1.56
N VAL A 230 19.40 15.21 -1.51
CA VAL A 230 19.72 14.06 -2.37
C VAL A 230 19.13 14.16 -3.79
N MET A 231 18.31 15.17 -4.06
CA MET A 231 17.56 15.33 -5.32
C MET A 231 18.42 15.24 -6.61
N PRO A 232 19.63 15.83 -6.71
CA PRO A 232 20.47 15.66 -7.91
C PRO A 232 20.90 14.22 -8.12
N GLU A 233 21.27 13.50 -7.05
CA GLU A 233 21.64 12.09 -7.12
C GLU A 233 20.44 11.22 -7.54
N LEU A 234 19.23 11.49 -7.02
CA LEU A 234 18.01 10.80 -7.45
C LEU A 234 17.80 10.90 -8.96
N LEU A 235 17.92 12.11 -9.53
CA LEU A 235 17.78 12.32 -10.97
C LEU A 235 18.82 11.53 -11.77
N VAL A 236 20.06 11.43 -11.28
CA VAL A 236 21.14 10.65 -11.91
C VAL A 236 20.89 9.15 -11.83
N GLN A 237 20.51 8.63 -10.67
CA GLN A 237 20.21 7.20 -10.52
C GLN A 237 19.03 6.79 -11.41
N HIS A 238 17.97 7.60 -11.46
CA HIS A 238 16.86 7.43 -12.39
C HIS A 238 17.34 7.42 -13.85
N ALA A 239 18.19 8.37 -14.25
CA ALA A 239 18.69 8.50 -15.62
C ALA A 239 19.50 7.27 -16.06
N ILE A 240 20.42 6.81 -15.22
CA ILE A 240 21.30 5.67 -15.52
C ILE A 240 20.48 4.40 -15.71
N ASN A 241 19.62 4.05 -14.73
CA ASN A 241 18.83 2.83 -14.84
C ASN A 241 17.82 2.89 -15.99
N THR A 242 17.16 4.03 -16.19
CA THR A 242 16.21 4.23 -17.29
C THR A 242 16.88 3.99 -18.64
N MET A 243 17.99 4.69 -18.91
CA MET A 243 18.67 4.58 -20.20
C MET A 243 19.27 3.18 -20.40
N TYR A 244 19.80 2.58 -19.34
CA TYR A 244 20.27 1.19 -19.37
C TYR A 244 19.15 0.22 -19.77
N SER A 245 17.98 0.36 -19.14
CA SER A 245 16.80 -0.49 -19.43
C SER A 245 16.30 -0.34 -20.86
N VAL A 246 16.25 0.90 -21.37
CA VAL A 246 15.91 1.18 -22.78
C VAL A 246 16.91 0.50 -23.73
N LYS A 247 18.21 0.60 -23.44
CA LYS A 247 19.26 0.01 -24.29
C LYS A 247 19.25 -1.52 -24.27
N VAL A 248 18.77 -2.14 -23.20
CA VAL A 248 18.52 -3.60 -23.13
C VAL A 248 17.29 -4.01 -23.94
N GLY A 249 16.34 -3.10 -24.15
CA GLY A 249 15.14 -3.32 -24.97
C GLY A 249 13.82 -3.23 -24.21
N MET A 250 13.80 -2.74 -22.96
CA MET A 250 12.55 -2.46 -22.26
C MET A 250 11.83 -1.26 -22.88
N LYS A 251 10.51 -1.39 -23.04
CA LYS A 251 9.67 -0.32 -23.59
C LYS A 251 9.53 0.83 -22.57
N PRO A 252 9.50 2.11 -23.00
CA PRO A 252 9.35 3.24 -22.09
C PRO A 252 8.13 3.15 -21.17
N GLU A 253 7.00 2.62 -21.66
CA GLU A 253 5.78 2.40 -20.88
C GLU A 253 5.90 1.34 -19.78
N ASN A 254 6.96 0.53 -19.79
CA ASN A 254 7.25 -0.48 -18.77
C ASN A 254 8.44 -0.08 -17.87
N ILE A 255 8.93 1.16 -17.96
CA ILE A 255 10.00 1.67 -17.10
C ILE A 255 9.39 2.71 -16.16
N ALA A 256 9.25 2.36 -14.88
CA ALA A 256 8.70 3.22 -13.85
C ALA A 256 9.76 3.74 -12.88
N LEU A 257 9.82 5.06 -12.73
CA LEU A 257 10.73 5.74 -11.81
C LEU A 257 10.12 5.74 -10.41
N SER A 258 10.82 5.15 -9.44
CA SER A 258 10.38 5.12 -8.05
C SER A 258 10.73 6.41 -7.32
N THR A 259 9.81 7.38 -7.34
CA THR A 259 10.02 8.69 -6.73
C THR A 259 9.25 8.83 -5.42
N VAL A 260 9.95 9.20 -4.35
CA VAL A 260 9.39 9.58 -3.05
C VAL A 260 9.61 11.08 -2.86
N PRO A 261 8.57 11.88 -2.51
CA PRO A 261 8.76 13.25 -2.02
C PRO A 261 9.77 13.24 -0.85
N PRO A 262 10.94 13.92 -0.98
CA PRO A 262 12.04 13.71 -0.05
C PRO A 262 11.81 14.12 1.40
N ASP A 263 10.85 15.01 1.69
CA ASP A 263 10.68 15.62 3.00
C ASP A 263 9.28 15.38 3.60
N ALA A 264 9.11 15.75 4.87
CA ALA A 264 7.84 15.76 5.59
C ALA A 264 7.77 16.95 6.56
N PRO A 265 6.57 17.38 7.01
CA PRO A 265 6.45 18.32 8.12
C PRO A 265 7.26 17.86 9.34
N PRO A 266 7.85 18.77 10.14
CA PRO A 266 7.68 20.23 10.14
C PRO A 266 8.51 20.97 9.08
N ALA A 267 9.24 20.27 8.19
CA ALA A 267 9.83 20.93 7.04
C ALA A 267 8.72 21.48 6.12
N PRO A 268 8.98 22.57 5.37
CA PRO A 268 8.04 23.09 4.38
C PRO A 268 8.03 22.18 3.13
N CYS A 269 7.69 20.90 3.31
CA CYS A 269 7.86 19.80 2.37
C CYS A 269 7.28 20.09 0.98
N ILE A 270 6.05 20.62 0.87
CA ILE A 270 5.49 20.97 -0.45
C ILE A 270 6.37 21.98 -1.21
N ARG A 271 6.95 22.97 -0.52
CA ARG A 271 7.82 23.98 -1.16
C ARG A 271 9.16 23.39 -1.60
N LEU A 272 9.67 22.38 -0.88
CA LEU A 272 10.94 21.71 -1.18
C LEU A 272 10.78 20.64 -2.27
N ASP A 273 9.73 19.83 -2.17
CA ASP A 273 9.54 18.61 -2.96
C ASP A 273 8.87 18.87 -4.31
N LEU A 274 7.97 19.86 -4.40
CA LEU A 274 7.24 20.15 -5.64
C LEU A 274 8.16 20.53 -6.80
N PRO A 275 9.20 21.39 -6.64
CA PRO A 275 10.18 21.62 -7.70
C PRO A 275 10.89 20.36 -8.18
N TYR A 276 11.24 19.44 -7.28
CA TYR A 276 11.83 18.16 -7.64
C TYR A 276 10.87 17.29 -8.43
N ALA A 277 9.63 17.13 -7.93
CA ALA A 277 8.60 16.34 -8.58
C ALA A 277 8.34 16.81 -10.03
N VAL A 278 8.26 18.13 -10.22
CA VAL A 278 8.12 18.78 -11.54
C VAL A 278 9.36 18.57 -12.41
N ALA A 279 10.56 18.79 -11.87
CA ALA A 279 11.81 18.62 -12.61
C ALA A 279 11.97 17.18 -13.15
N LEU A 280 11.71 16.19 -12.29
CA LEU A 280 11.71 14.77 -12.63
C LEU A 280 10.78 14.50 -13.81
N ARG A 281 9.50 14.89 -13.70
CA ARG A 281 8.48 14.61 -14.73
C ARG A 281 8.77 15.32 -16.05
N GLN A 282 9.39 16.50 -16.03
CA GLN A 282 9.83 17.18 -17.24
C GLN A 282 11.04 16.50 -17.90
N LEU A 283 11.97 15.93 -17.13
CA LEU A 283 13.13 15.20 -17.68
C LEU A 283 12.72 13.82 -18.24
N PHE A 284 11.79 13.15 -17.56
CA PHE A 284 11.41 11.76 -17.83
C PHE A 284 10.02 11.60 -18.45
N LYS A 285 9.57 12.60 -19.24
CA LYS A 285 8.21 12.68 -19.81
C LYS A 285 7.71 11.46 -20.60
N ASN A 286 8.61 10.60 -21.07
CA ASN A 286 8.27 9.42 -21.89
C ASN A 286 8.16 8.14 -21.04
N TYR A 287 8.41 8.21 -19.73
CA TYR A 287 8.47 7.08 -18.82
C TYR A 287 7.37 7.17 -17.76
N LYS A 288 7.21 6.09 -17.01
CA LYS A 288 6.17 5.98 -15.99
C LYS A 288 6.66 6.51 -14.66
N ILE A 289 5.75 7.09 -13.90
CA ILE A 289 6.02 7.61 -12.57
C ILE A 289 5.35 6.70 -11.55
N ARG A 290 6.18 6.00 -10.78
CA ARG A 290 5.76 5.34 -9.54
C ARG A 290 5.99 6.30 -8.39
N ALA A 291 4.94 7.01 -7.99
CA ALA A 291 4.94 7.79 -6.77
C ALA A 291 4.86 6.84 -5.58
N GLN A 292 5.69 7.07 -4.57
CA GLN A 292 5.67 6.36 -3.29
C GLN A 292 5.59 7.37 -2.15
N MET A 293 4.96 6.95 -1.07
CA MET A 293 4.81 7.76 0.13
C MET A 293 6.11 7.79 0.96
N ASN A 294 6.26 8.82 1.78
CA ASN A 294 7.42 8.96 2.66
C ASN A 294 7.45 7.88 3.75
N THR A 295 8.64 7.30 3.95
CA THR A 295 8.98 6.33 5.00
C THR A 295 10.17 6.79 5.86
N LYS A 296 10.88 7.84 5.43
CA LYS A 296 12.09 8.31 6.08
C LYS A 296 11.79 9.18 7.31
N TYR A 297 10.91 10.15 7.09
CA TYR A 297 10.49 11.11 8.10
C TYR A 297 9.08 10.78 8.57
N ILE A 298 8.90 9.54 9.02
CA ILE A 298 7.70 9.08 9.73
C ILE A 298 8.16 8.43 11.05
N GLU A 299 7.31 8.47 12.05
CA GLU A 299 7.56 7.89 13.36
C GLU A 299 6.42 6.92 13.72
N HIS A 300 6.17 6.73 15.01
CA HIS A 300 5.14 5.84 15.55
C HIS A 300 3.70 6.39 15.53
N ASP A 301 3.47 7.68 15.21
CA ASP A 301 2.12 8.26 15.14
C ASP A 301 1.48 8.00 13.76
N THR A 302 0.53 7.04 13.72
CA THR A 302 -0.23 6.71 12.50
C THR A 302 -0.99 7.90 11.91
N ARG A 303 -1.41 8.87 12.74
CA ARG A 303 -2.07 10.09 12.28
C ARG A 303 -1.07 11.00 11.55
N GLU A 304 0.12 11.19 12.10
CA GLU A 304 1.20 11.96 11.46
C GLU A 304 1.59 11.36 10.11
N ALA A 305 1.80 10.03 10.06
CA ALA A 305 2.10 9.32 8.83
C ALA A 305 1.00 9.55 7.78
N THR A 306 -0.27 9.34 8.15
CA THR A 306 -1.42 9.53 7.25
C THR A 306 -1.51 10.97 6.72
N VAL A 307 -1.31 11.99 7.56
CA VAL A 307 -1.34 13.40 7.13
C VAL A 307 -0.21 13.70 6.15
N THR A 308 1.00 13.21 6.43
CA THR A 308 2.15 13.34 5.50
C THR A 308 1.87 12.65 4.18
N HIS A 309 1.25 11.47 4.20
CA HIS A 309 0.88 10.73 2.99
C HIS A 309 -0.16 11.47 2.14
N VAL A 310 -1.11 12.20 2.74
CA VAL A 310 -2.02 13.09 2.00
C VAL A 310 -1.26 14.22 1.30
N LEU A 311 -0.23 14.79 1.93
CA LEU A 311 0.65 15.77 1.28
C LEU A 311 1.44 15.17 0.11
N ASN A 312 1.89 13.91 0.24
CA ASN A 312 2.52 13.19 -0.87
C ASN A 312 1.55 12.99 -2.04
N LEU A 313 0.29 12.62 -1.75
CA LEU A 313 -0.76 12.48 -2.77
C LEU A 313 -1.11 13.80 -3.45
N LEU A 314 -1.06 14.92 -2.72
CA LEU A 314 -1.21 16.25 -3.30
C LEU A 314 -0.11 16.55 -4.32
N ILE A 315 1.15 16.18 -4.03
CA ILE A 315 2.26 16.32 -5.01
C ILE A 315 1.97 15.49 -6.26
N SER A 316 1.48 14.26 -6.12
CA SER A 316 1.06 13.42 -7.25
C SER A 316 -0.03 14.08 -8.08
N ARG A 317 -1.07 14.66 -7.45
CA ARG A 317 -2.18 15.35 -8.14
C ARG A 317 -1.77 16.66 -8.81
N LEU A 318 -0.85 17.44 -8.20
CA LEU A 318 -0.31 18.66 -8.80
C LEU A 318 0.65 18.39 -9.96
N THR A 319 1.10 17.14 -10.13
CA THR A 319 2.05 16.75 -11.17
C THR A 319 1.52 15.55 -11.97
N SER A 320 1.94 14.32 -11.63
CA SER A 320 1.39 13.07 -12.15
C SER A 320 1.87 11.86 -11.34
N ALA A 321 1.09 10.78 -11.36
CA ALA A 321 1.50 9.45 -10.94
C ALA A 321 0.77 8.41 -11.81
N ASP A 322 1.51 7.52 -12.48
CA ASP A 322 0.92 6.38 -13.19
C ASP A 322 0.63 5.23 -12.20
N ILE A 323 1.51 5.07 -11.21
CA ILE A 323 1.35 4.16 -10.07
C ILE A 323 1.49 5.00 -8.80
N GLN A 324 0.49 4.96 -7.93
CA GLN A 324 0.57 5.50 -6.59
C GLN A 324 0.71 4.35 -5.60
N SER A 325 1.92 4.19 -5.08
CA SER A 325 2.16 3.24 -4.00
C SER A 325 1.82 3.85 -2.66
N THR A 326 1.32 3.01 -1.77
CA THR A 326 0.95 3.41 -0.41
C THR A 326 1.92 2.80 0.60
N ILE A 327 2.17 3.53 1.67
CA ILE A 327 2.85 3.04 2.86
C ILE A 327 1.82 2.87 3.96
N THR A 328 1.91 1.80 4.74
CA THR A 328 1.01 1.62 5.88
C THR A 328 1.35 2.64 6.96
N PRO A 329 0.36 3.29 7.58
CA PRO A 329 0.65 4.35 8.54
C PRO A 329 1.35 3.85 9.82
N ASP A 330 1.45 2.53 10.02
CA ASP A 330 2.15 1.86 11.11
C ASP A 330 3.57 1.37 10.77
N GLU A 331 4.10 1.68 9.57
CA GLU A 331 5.44 1.21 9.14
C GLU A 331 6.56 1.63 10.11
N GLY A 332 6.52 2.87 10.63
CA GLY A 332 7.48 3.37 11.62
C GLY A 332 7.29 2.79 13.04
N ARG A 333 6.32 1.89 13.22
CA ARG A 333 5.82 1.44 14.53
C ARG A 333 5.90 -0.07 14.72
N ASN A 334 5.45 -0.84 13.73
CA ASN A 334 5.39 -2.31 13.75
C ASN A 334 5.45 -2.87 12.32
N VAL A 335 5.66 -4.19 12.18
CA VAL A 335 5.44 -4.86 10.89
C VAL A 335 3.99 -4.59 10.45
N PRO A 336 3.73 -4.19 9.19
CA PRO A 336 2.41 -3.74 8.76
C PRO A 336 1.28 -4.72 9.10
N TRP A 337 0.22 -4.19 9.71
CA TRP A 337 -0.96 -4.98 10.08
C TRP A 337 -2.08 -4.90 9.04
N HIS A 338 -2.97 -5.90 9.04
CA HIS A 338 -4.05 -6.06 8.06
C HIS A 338 -4.82 -4.77 7.80
N TYR A 339 -5.35 -4.15 8.87
CA TYR A 339 -6.19 -2.97 8.76
C TYR A 339 -5.40 -1.71 8.39
N ASN A 340 -4.08 -1.68 8.60
CA ASN A 340 -3.25 -0.54 8.20
C ASN A 340 -2.88 -0.57 6.70
N ASN A 341 -2.78 -1.75 6.09
CA ASN A 341 -2.81 -1.86 4.62
C ASN A 341 -4.12 -1.27 4.06
N ILE A 342 -5.25 -1.58 4.69
CA ILE A 342 -6.55 -1.07 4.26
C ILE A 342 -6.67 0.45 4.49
N ASN A 343 -6.18 0.96 5.62
CA ASN A 343 -6.14 2.39 5.90
C ASN A 343 -5.31 3.14 4.85
N ALA A 344 -4.17 2.60 4.44
CA ALA A 344 -3.32 3.20 3.42
C ALA A 344 -4.03 3.29 2.05
N ILE A 345 -4.71 2.21 1.64
CA ILE A 345 -5.50 2.17 0.40
C ILE A 345 -6.67 3.14 0.47
N ASN A 346 -7.39 3.17 1.60
CA ASN A 346 -8.51 4.09 1.81
C ASN A 346 -8.05 5.55 1.80
N THR A 347 -6.92 5.88 2.42
CA THR A 347 -6.31 7.22 2.37
C THR A 347 -5.97 7.62 0.93
N ALA A 348 -5.32 6.73 0.16
CA ALA A 348 -5.02 6.98 -1.24
C ALA A 348 -6.28 7.21 -2.07
N LYS A 349 -7.27 6.31 -1.96
CA LYS A 349 -8.56 6.42 -2.65
C LYS A 349 -9.28 7.71 -2.26
N GLN A 350 -9.44 7.97 -0.96
CA GLN A 350 -10.16 9.13 -0.43
C GLN A 350 -9.54 10.45 -0.87
N ALA A 351 -8.22 10.60 -0.72
CA ALA A 351 -7.56 11.86 -1.06
C ALA A 351 -7.52 12.08 -2.58
N LEU A 352 -7.24 11.04 -3.38
CA LEU A 352 -7.19 11.16 -4.84
C LEU A 352 -8.56 11.48 -5.44
N ILE A 353 -9.65 10.92 -4.90
CA ILE A 353 -11.02 11.22 -5.30
C ILE A 353 -11.47 12.58 -4.77
N GLY A 354 -11.12 12.94 -3.54
CA GLY A 354 -11.40 14.27 -2.99
C GLY A 354 -10.70 15.41 -3.75
N MET A 355 -9.58 15.12 -4.41
CA MET A 355 -8.84 16.03 -5.29
C MET A 355 -9.17 15.86 -6.78
N ASP A 356 -10.26 15.17 -7.13
CA ASP A 356 -10.70 15.01 -8.51
C ASP A 356 -10.91 16.37 -9.20
N GLY A 357 -10.30 16.57 -10.37
CA GLY A 357 -10.40 17.82 -11.12
C GLY A 357 -9.61 19.01 -10.53
N LEU A 358 -8.75 18.80 -9.53
CA LEU A 358 -7.99 19.87 -8.85
C LEU A 358 -7.24 20.79 -9.83
N THR A 359 -6.63 20.23 -10.88
CA THR A 359 -5.81 20.97 -11.85
C THR A 359 -6.61 21.84 -12.82
N GLU A 360 -7.94 21.69 -12.87
CA GLU A 360 -8.82 22.63 -13.58
C GLU A 360 -8.96 23.96 -12.81
N MET A 361 -8.77 23.93 -11.49
CA MET A 361 -8.94 25.07 -10.59
C MET A 361 -7.61 25.66 -10.11
N VAL A 362 -6.57 24.83 -10.01
CA VAL A 362 -5.25 25.20 -9.47
C VAL A 362 -4.17 25.03 -10.54
N LYS A 363 -3.31 26.04 -10.68
CA LYS A 363 -2.17 26.03 -11.62
C LYS A 363 -0.85 26.25 -10.91
N LEU A 364 0.20 25.57 -11.38
CA LEU A 364 1.56 25.77 -10.91
C LEU A 364 2.16 27.07 -11.47
N ASN A 365 2.75 27.89 -10.59
CA ASN A 365 3.39 29.15 -10.97
C ASN A 365 4.85 28.93 -11.42
N PHE A 366 5.07 28.75 -12.71
CA PHE A 366 6.41 28.56 -13.28
C PHE A 366 7.25 29.84 -13.41
N ASP A 367 6.63 31.03 -13.37
CA ASP A 367 7.35 32.31 -13.46
C ASP A 367 8.03 32.70 -12.13
N GLY A 368 7.67 32.03 -11.03
CA GLY A 368 8.17 32.28 -9.69
C GLY A 368 9.36 31.40 -9.23
N GLU A 369 9.44 31.17 -7.92
CA GLU A 369 10.48 30.35 -7.27
C GLU A 369 10.50 28.91 -7.82
N LEU A 370 9.33 28.34 -8.12
CA LEU A 370 9.20 26.99 -8.66
C LEU A 370 10.02 26.81 -9.96
N GLY A 371 9.84 27.67 -10.97
CA GLY A 371 10.57 27.54 -12.23
C GLY A 371 12.08 27.68 -12.07
N LYS A 372 12.52 28.60 -11.20
CA LYS A 372 13.94 28.78 -10.86
C LYS A 372 14.54 27.52 -10.23
N LYS A 373 13.84 26.93 -9.25
CA LYS A 373 14.28 25.70 -8.57
C LYS A 373 14.25 24.48 -9.47
N VAL A 374 13.24 24.34 -10.32
CA VAL A 374 13.18 23.29 -11.34
C VAL A 374 14.39 23.36 -12.27
N ARG A 375 14.75 24.56 -12.74
CA ARG A 375 15.94 24.75 -13.59
C ARG A 375 17.23 24.42 -12.84
N GLU A 376 17.37 24.89 -11.61
CA GLU A 376 18.54 24.64 -10.75
C GLU A 376 18.79 23.14 -10.56
N LEU A 377 17.75 22.38 -10.19
CA LEU A 377 17.85 20.93 -9.97
C LEU A 377 18.30 20.18 -11.23
N LYS A 378 17.77 20.55 -12.39
CA LYS A 378 18.20 19.98 -13.68
C LYS A 378 19.66 20.27 -13.97
N MET A 379 20.11 21.50 -13.72
CA MET A 379 21.52 21.88 -13.92
C MET A 379 22.45 21.08 -12.99
N ARG A 380 22.07 20.91 -11.72
CA ARG A 380 22.84 20.09 -10.76
C ARG A 380 22.97 18.63 -11.23
N ALA A 381 21.88 18.02 -11.71
CA ALA A 381 21.92 16.66 -12.24
C ALA A 381 22.77 16.53 -13.51
N ILE A 382 22.73 17.54 -14.40
CA ILE A 382 23.60 17.58 -15.60
C ILE A 382 25.07 17.66 -15.20
N LEU A 383 25.43 18.58 -14.28
CA LEU A 383 26.79 18.70 -13.76
C LEU A 383 27.28 17.38 -13.15
N PHE A 384 26.41 16.66 -12.43
CA PHE A 384 26.74 15.35 -11.86
C PHE A 384 27.09 14.35 -12.96
N MET A 385 26.26 14.25 -14.02
CA MET A 385 26.55 13.38 -15.16
C MET A 385 27.84 13.79 -15.89
N GLU A 386 28.11 15.08 -16.07
CA GLU A 386 29.35 15.60 -16.66
C GLU A 386 30.57 15.17 -15.87
N GLU A 387 30.52 15.27 -14.54
CA GLU A 387 31.62 14.87 -13.67
C GLU A 387 31.82 13.35 -13.65
N ILE A 388 30.73 12.55 -13.70
CA ILE A 388 30.84 11.10 -13.88
C ILE A 388 31.63 10.76 -15.15
N LEU A 389 31.41 11.50 -16.25
CA LEU A 389 32.15 11.30 -17.49
C LEU A 389 33.61 11.76 -17.35
N GLU A 390 33.85 12.89 -16.69
CA GLU A 390 35.20 13.46 -16.46
C GLU A 390 36.11 12.49 -15.69
N VAL A 391 35.60 11.84 -14.64
CA VAL A 391 36.39 10.88 -13.84
C VAL A 391 36.58 9.51 -14.51
N GLY A 392 36.03 9.32 -15.70
CA GLY A 392 36.18 8.07 -16.48
C GLY A 392 35.02 7.09 -16.38
N GLY A 393 33.83 7.55 -16.01
CA GLY A 393 32.58 6.79 -16.07
C GLY A 393 32.06 6.27 -14.72
N TYR A 394 30.91 5.58 -14.76
CA TYR A 394 30.15 5.17 -13.59
C TYR A 394 30.97 4.41 -12.53
N PHE A 395 31.76 3.41 -12.94
CA PHE A 395 32.56 2.63 -11.99
C PHE A 395 33.60 3.48 -11.25
N LYS A 396 34.23 4.45 -11.95
CA LYS A 396 35.17 5.37 -11.32
C LYS A 396 34.49 6.36 -10.39
N ALA A 397 33.31 6.84 -10.75
CA ALA A 397 32.50 7.67 -9.86
C ALA A 397 32.10 6.93 -8.57
N VAL A 398 31.72 5.65 -8.66
CA VAL A 398 31.42 4.82 -7.49
C VAL A 398 32.67 4.55 -6.64
N GLU A 399 33.83 4.27 -7.26
CA GLU A 399 35.11 4.11 -6.54
C GLU A 399 35.57 5.41 -5.85
N ALA A 400 35.19 6.56 -6.40
CA ALA A 400 35.48 7.87 -5.83
C ALA A 400 34.44 8.35 -4.80
N GLY A 401 33.42 7.53 -4.46
CA GLY A 401 32.43 7.86 -3.45
C GLY A 401 31.44 8.96 -3.86
N PHE A 402 31.09 9.04 -5.15
CA PHE A 402 30.18 10.09 -5.65
C PHE A 402 28.73 9.93 -5.15
N PHE A 403 28.30 8.69 -4.90
CA PHE A 403 26.93 8.35 -4.54
C PHE A 403 26.79 8.17 -3.03
N VAL A 404 25.59 8.44 -2.49
CA VAL A 404 25.29 8.37 -1.05
C VAL A 404 26.11 9.38 -0.23
N ASP A 405 26.59 10.46 -0.87
CA ASP A 405 27.23 11.59 -0.17
C ASP A 405 26.16 12.50 0.44
N SER A 406 26.43 13.08 1.62
CA SER A 406 25.45 13.92 2.32
C SER A 406 25.41 15.38 1.85
N GLY A 407 26.30 15.77 0.95
CA GLY A 407 26.39 17.09 0.34
C GLY A 407 25.26 17.38 -0.66
N TYR A 408 24.92 18.66 -0.82
CA TYR A 408 23.99 19.09 -1.86
C TYR A 408 24.72 19.34 -3.18
N TYR A 409 24.89 18.28 -3.97
CA TYR A 409 25.69 18.27 -5.19
C TYR A 409 25.54 19.58 -6.03
N PRO A 410 26.63 20.28 -6.39
CA PRO A 410 28.02 19.80 -6.45
C PRO A 410 28.82 19.87 -5.13
N GLU A 411 28.20 20.28 -4.02
CA GLU A 411 28.80 20.07 -2.69
C GLU A 411 28.99 18.55 -2.47
N ARG A 412 30.20 18.15 -2.05
CA ARG A 412 30.49 16.81 -1.50
C ARG A 412 31.11 16.94 -0.12
N ASN A 413 30.63 16.14 0.82
CA ASN A 413 31.17 16.09 2.18
C ASN A 413 32.27 15.03 2.34
N GLY A 414 32.43 14.13 1.36
CA GLY A 414 33.43 13.05 1.40
C GLY A 414 33.00 11.87 2.26
N ASP A 415 31.69 11.74 2.52
CA ASP A 415 31.08 10.65 3.28
C ASP A 415 30.26 9.69 2.39
N GLY A 416 30.36 9.85 1.06
CA GLY A 416 29.77 8.96 0.09
C GLY A 416 30.32 7.53 0.15
N ILE A 417 29.52 6.58 -0.37
CA ILE A 417 29.85 5.16 -0.27
C ILE A 417 30.83 4.75 -1.36
N VAL A 418 31.96 4.17 -0.95
CA VAL A 418 32.99 3.67 -1.87
C VAL A 418 32.80 2.17 -2.09
N ARG A 419 32.62 1.77 -3.35
CA ARG A 419 32.67 0.36 -3.78
C ARG A 419 33.81 0.18 -4.77
N THR A 420 34.59 -0.88 -4.64
CA THR A 420 35.74 -1.14 -5.52
C THR A 420 35.34 -2.03 -6.69
N ILE A 421 35.89 -1.79 -7.89
CA ILE A 421 35.54 -2.56 -9.10
C ILE A 421 35.88 -4.05 -8.99
N ASN A 422 36.92 -4.37 -8.21
CA ASN A 422 37.39 -5.73 -7.96
C ASN A 422 36.91 -6.31 -6.62
N GLY A 423 36.04 -5.61 -5.89
CA GLY A 423 35.52 -6.04 -4.59
C GLY A 423 34.01 -6.29 -4.59
N GLY A 424 33.46 -6.52 -3.40
CA GLY A 424 32.05 -6.85 -3.21
C GLY A 424 31.71 -8.31 -3.48
N ILE A 425 30.46 -8.66 -3.20
CA ILE A 425 29.94 -10.03 -3.33
C ILE A 425 29.89 -10.38 -4.82
N GLY A 426 30.41 -11.56 -5.19
CA GLY A 426 30.50 -12.01 -6.57
C GLY A 426 31.67 -11.40 -7.36
N ALA A 427 32.61 -10.72 -6.71
CA ALA A 427 33.85 -10.31 -7.38
C ALA A 427 34.61 -11.53 -7.95
N GLY A 428 35.21 -11.38 -9.13
CA GLY A 428 35.93 -12.48 -9.80
C GLY A 428 35.03 -13.56 -10.44
N THR A 429 33.71 -13.37 -10.46
CA THR A 429 32.76 -14.33 -11.08
C THR A 429 32.33 -13.94 -12.49
N VAL A 430 32.94 -12.91 -13.07
CA VAL A 430 32.64 -12.45 -14.44
C VAL A 430 33.64 -13.07 -15.40
N TYR A 431 33.12 -13.79 -16.40
CA TYR A 431 33.92 -14.48 -17.40
C TYR A 431 33.75 -13.83 -18.77
N LYS A 432 34.85 -13.71 -19.50
CA LYS A 432 34.81 -13.29 -20.91
C LYS A 432 34.16 -14.42 -21.72
N ARG A 433 33.18 -14.08 -22.56
CA ARG A 433 32.60 -15.03 -23.51
C ARG A 433 33.63 -15.38 -24.58
N ASP A 434 33.84 -16.67 -24.79
CA ASP A 434 34.64 -17.17 -25.90
C ASP A 434 33.93 -16.94 -27.24
N LYS A 435 34.68 -17.05 -28.34
CA LYS A 435 34.14 -16.84 -29.70
C LYS A 435 33.05 -17.85 -30.05
N ASP A 436 33.07 -19.02 -29.45
CA ASP A 436 32.10 -20.09 -29.60
C ASP A 436 31.08 -20.14 -28.46
N TYR A 437 31.08 -19.16 -27.55
CA TYR A 437 30.05 -19.07 -26.51
C TYR A 437 28.65 -19.08 -27.13
N MET A 438 27.83 -19.99 -26.63
CA MET A 438 26.46 -20.17 -27.09
C MET A 438 25.55 -20.51 -25.91
N ALA A 439 24.37 -19.90 -25.90
CA ALA A 439 23.28 -20.25 -25.00
C ALA A 439 22.02 -20.53 -25.85
N PRO A 440 21.57 -21.79 -25.95
CA PRO A 440 20.42 -22.17 -26.78
C PRO A 440 19.09 -21.86 -26.07
N VAL A 441 18.94 -20.64 -25.55
CA VAL A 441 17.77 -20.20 -24.79
C VAL A 441 17.25 -18.89 -25.33
N CYS A 442 15.93 -18.73 -25.25
CA CYS A 442 15.27 -17.50 -25.60
C CYS A 442 15.50 -16.43 -24.51
N SER A 443 15.40 -15.14 -24.88
CA SER A 443 15.60 -13.99 -23.97
C SER A 443 17.00 -13.83 -23.37
N HIS A 444 18.03 -14.37 -24.02
CA HIS A 444 19.43 -14.13 -23.65
C HIS A 444 19.94 -12.74 -24.09
N PHE A 445 20.74 -12.09 -23.25
CA PHE A 445 21.41 -10.83 -23.61
C PHE A 445 22.90 -11.04 -23.92
N GLY A 446 23.42 -10.33 -24.92
CA GLY A 446 24.83 -10.28 -25.34
C GLY A 446 25.19 -11.29 -26.44
N TYR A 447 26.49 -11.44 -26.71
CA TYR A 447 27.00 -12.33 -27.76
C TYR A 447 26.51 -13.78 -27.59
N ASN A 448 26.04 -14.38 -28.67
CA ASN A 448 25.55 -15.75 -28.73
C ASN A 448 25.85 -16.32 -30.12
N ASN A 449 26.77 -17.29 -30.21
CA ASN A 449 27.19 -17.90 -31.47
C ASN A 449 26.16 -18.95 -31.93
N LEU A 450 25.05 -18.49 -32.50
CA LEU A 450 23.97 -19.35 -32.98
C LEU A 450 24.19 -19.75 -34.44
N PRO A 451 23.93 -21.02 -34.82
CA PRO A 451 23.88 -21.45 -36.21
C PRO A 451 22.89 -20.64 -37.06
N GLU A 452 23.20 -20.50 -38.35
CA GLU A 452 22.27 -19.89 -39.32
C GLU A 452 21.01 -20.76 -39.52
N GLY A 453 19.89 -20.13 -39.87
CA GLY A 453 18.63 -20.82 -40.19
C GLY A 453 17.71 -21.14 -39.00
N LEU A 454 18.04 -20.69 -37.78
CA LEU A 454 17.16 -20.81 -36.61
C LEU A 454 16.09 -19.70 -36.60
N ASN A 455 14.86 -20.02 -36.20
CA ASN A 455 13.81 -19.01 -35.97
C ASN A 455 13.96 -18.39 -34.58
N LYS A 456 14.34 -19.21 -33.60
CA LYS A 456 14.63 -18.80 -32.22
C LYS A 456 15.90 -19.50 -31.73
N PRO A 457 16.68 -18.88 -30.82
CA PRO A 457 17.86 -19.52 -30.23
C PRO A 457 17.57 -20.88 -29.61
N CYS A 458 16.37 -21.02 -29.03
CA CYS A 458 15.96 -22.21 -28.32
C CYS A 458 15.44 -23.36 -29.22
N ASP A 459 15.43 -23.19 -30.55
CA ASP A 459 15.09 -24.27 -31.50
C ASP A 459 16.10 -25.44 -31.42
N LEU A 460 17.37 -25.15 -31.06
CA LEU A 460 18.44 -26.15 -30.88
C LEU A 460 18.14 -27.19 -29.79
N ILE A 461 17.26 -26.87 -28.85
CA ILE A 461 16.89 -27.74 -27.73
C ILE A 461 15.40 -28.04 -27.74
N ASP A 462 14.72 -27.87 -28.88
CA ASP A 462 13.29 -28.05 -29.03
C ASP A 462 12.50 -27.18 -28.02
N GLY A 463 12.85 -25.90 -27.93
CA GLY A 463 12.25 -24.88 -27.05
C GLY A 463 12.79 -24.89 -25.61
N CYS A 464 13.11 -23.72 -25.05
CA CYS A 464 13.42 -23.55 -23.63
C CYS A 464 12.14 -23.43 -22.80
N THR A 465 12.24 -23.32 -21.47
CA THR A 465 11.09 -23.22 -20.55
C THR A 465 10.16 -22.04 -20.83
N LEU A 466 10.68 -20.94 -21.37
CA LEU A 466 9.89 -19.78 -21.80
C LEU A 466 8.99 -20.08 -23.02
N CYS A 467 9.36 -21.08 -23.83
CA CYS A 467 8.58 -21.53 -24.99
C CYS A 467 7.80 -22.83 -24.72
N LYS A 468 8.33 -23.70 -23.84
CA LYS A 468 7.77 -25.01 -23.48
C LYS A 468 7.73 -25.17 -21.97
N ARG A 469 6.57 -24.83 -21.38
CA ARG A 469 6.35 -24.77 -19.92
C ARG A 469 6.57 -26.13 -19.25
N GLU A 470 6.26 -27.21 -19.94
CA GLU A 470 6.41 -28.59 -19.46
C GLU A 470 7.85 -28.96 -19.07
N LYS A 471 8.85 -28.16 -19.50
CA LYS A 471 10.25 -28.34 -19.12
C LYS A 471 10.60 -27.72 -17.76
N ILE A 472 9.73 -26.88 -17.18
CA ILE A 472 9.96 -26.27 -15.87
C ILE A 472 9.96 -27.37 -14.80
N GLN A 473 11.05 -27.43 -14.03
CA GLN A 473 11.11 -28.30 -12.85
C GLN A 473 10.39 -27.62 -11.69
N TYR A 474 9.40 -28.30 -11.12
CA TYR A 474 8.69 -27.85 -9.92
C TYR A 474 9.20 -28.65 -8.73
N ILE A 475 9.71 -27.95 -7.72
CA ILE A 475 10.15 -28.51 -6.44
C ILE A 475 9.13 -28.06 -5.40
N ASP A 476 8.53 -29.02 -4.69
CA ASP A 476 7.47 -28.72 -3.75
C ASP A 476 7.99 -28.20 -2.41
N GLU A 477 8.77 -28.99 -1.68
CA GLU A 477 9.42 -28.60 -0.44
C GLU A 477 10.83 -29.23 -0.39
N LEU A 478 11.78 -28.53 0.24
CA LEU A 478 13.09 -29.07 0.57
C LEU A 478 13.28 -29.29 2.09
N ASP A 479 12.50 -28.59 2.92
CA ASP A 479 12.52 -28.70 4.38
C ASP A 479 11.17 -29.26 4.87
N GLU A 480 11.21 -30.41 5.53
CA GLU A 480 10.01 -31.09 6.05
C GLU A 480 9.44 -30.43 7.31
N THR A 481 10.22 -29.57 7.97
CA THR A 481 9.87 -28.92 9.25
C THR A 481 9.41 -27.48 9.05
N ASP A 482 10.16 -26.68 8.29
CA ASP A 482 9.83 -25.29 7.98
C ASP A 482 9.11 -25.17 6.63
N ASN A 483 7.80 -25.42 6.66
CA ASN A 483 6.95 -25.28 5.49
C ASN A 483 5.51 -24.90 5.86
N VAL A 484 4.78 -24.44 4.84
CA VAL A 484 3.39 -24.00 4.95
C VAL A 484 2.47 -25.08 5.49
N HIS A 485 2.73 -26.36 5.22
CA HIS A 485 1.84 -27.44 5.65
C HIS A 485 1.85 -27.62 7.17
N ASN A 486 2.99 -27.42 7.82
CA ASN A 486 3.08 -27.49 9.28
C ASN A 486 2.42 -26.26 9.92
N ARG A 487 2.68 -25.05 9.41
CA ARG A 487 2.05 -23.81 9.90
C ARG A 487 0.52 -23.81 9.76
N LEU A 488 0.00 -24.38 8.67
CA LEU A 488 -1.44 -24.52 8.46
C LEU A 488 -2.10 -25.53 9.42
N LYS A 489 -1.37 -26.57 9.87
CA LYS A 489 -1.86 -27.53 10.88
C LYS A 489 -1.95 -26.86 12.25
N GLU A 490 -0.94 -26.07 12.63
CA GLU A 490 -0.89 -25.36 13.91
C GLU A 490 -2.06 -24.39 14.11
N THR A 491 -2.53 -23.79 13.01
CA THR A 491 -3.59 -22.76 13.03
C THR A 491 -4.98 -23.30 12.64
N TYR A 492 -5.14 -24.63 12.53
CA TYR A 492 -6.37 -25.26 12.03
C TYR A 492 -7.63 -24.80 12.77
N GLU A 493 -7.59 -24.74 14.11
CA GLU A 493 -8.73 -24.38 14.95
C GLU A 493 -9.30 -22.98 14.62
N TYR A 494 -8.45 -22.04 14.22
CA TYR A 494 -8.83 -20.66 13.91
C TYR A 494 -9.24 -20.45 12.45
N ARG A 495 -8.71 -21.27 11.54
CA ARG A 495 -8.98 -21.16 10.10
C ARG A 495 -10.20 -21.99 9.66
N LYS A 496 -10.33 -23.20 10.18
CA LYS A 496 -11.35 -24.19 9.79
C LYS A 496 -12.28 -24.61 10.94
N GLY A 497 -11.91 -24.36 12.19
CA GLY A 497 -12.72 -24.68 13.36
C GLY A 497 -13.72 -23.59 13.76
N ASP A 498 -14.25 -23.72 14.97
CA ASP A 498 -15.20 -22.79 15.56
C ASP A 498 -14.61 -21.78 16.54
N LYS A 499 -13.29 -21.86 16.77
CA LYS A 499 -12.58 -20.90 17.59
C LYS A 499 -12.22 -19.65 16.79
N ILE A 500 -12.31 -18.50 17.44
CA ILE A 500 -11.80 -17.23 16.93
C ILE A 500 -10.86 -16.62 17.95
N LYS A 501 -9.82 -15.96 17.42
CA LYS A 501 -8.82 -15.25 18.19
C LYS A 501 -8.43 -14.00 17.39
N PRO A 502 -8.18 -12.84 18.05
CA PRO A 502 -7.73 -11.64 17.34
C PRO A 502 -6.46 -11.93 16.55
N GLU A 503 -6.27 -11.20 15.46
CA GLU A 503 -5.07 -11.28 14.65
C GLU A 503 -4.76 -9.94 14.01
N VAL A 504 -3.48 -9.69 13.74
CA VAL A 504 -3.00 -8.49 13.07
C VAL A 504 -2.23 -8.80 11.80
N GLU A 505 -1.62 -9.98 11.71
CA GLU A 505 -0.91 -10.41 10.50
C GLU A 505 -0.99 -11.92 10.19
N TRP A 506 -1.05 -12.78 11.21
CA TRP A 506 -1.04 -14.24 11.05
C TRP A 506 -2.26 -14.89 11.70
N ALA A 507 -2.70 -16.03 11.16
CA ALA A 507 -3.92 -16.70 11.63
C ALA A 507 -3.91 -16.96 13.16
N GLY A 508 -4.77 -16.25 13.89
CA GLY A 508 -4.91 -16.39 15.34
C GLY A 508 -3.69 -15.99 16.18
N ASP A 509 -2.86 -15.04 15.71
CA ASP A 509 -1.68 -14.58 16.46
C ASP A 509 -2.01 -14.01 17.86
N GLY A 510 -3.25 -13.58 18.08
CA GLY A 510 -3.75 -13.09 19.36
C GLY A 510 -3.37 -11.66 19.69
N ILE A 511 -2.69 -10.95 18.80
CA ILE A 511 -2.22 -9.60 19.06
C ILE A 511 -3.40 -8.63 18.99
N ILE A 512 -3.46 -7.73 19.96
CA ILE A 512 -4.35 -6.58 19.98
C ILE A 512 -3.54 -5.31 20.27
N SER A 513 -4.08 -4.16 19.90
CA SER A 513 -3.61 -2.85 20.35
C SER A 513 -4.59 -2.23 21.34
N MET A 514 -4.06 -1.55 22.36
CA MET A 514 -4.83 -0.81 23.37
C MET A 514 -4.24 0.59 23.55
N ASN A 515 -5.12 1.57 23.64
CA ASN A 515 -4.79 2.98 23.83
C ASN A 515 -5.16 3.42 25.23
N LEU A 516 -4.26 4.13 25.92
CA LEU A 516 -4.49 4.69 27.25
C LEU A 516 -4.09 6.16 27.27
N PHE A 517 -4.82 6.98 28.03
CA PHE A 517 -4.34 8.27 28.50
C PHE A 517 -4.07 8.16 30.00
N LEU A 518 -2.84 8.49 30.41
CA LEU A 518 -2.42 8.41 31.80
C LEU A 518 -2.00 9.81 32.27
N PRO A 519 -2.60 10.35 33.35
CA PRO A 519 -2.38 11.72 33.80
C PRO A 519 -1.07 11.87 34.60
N VAL A 520 0.04 11.47 33.98
CA VAL A 520 1.40 11.48 34.52
C VAL A 520 2.41 11.77 33.40
N ASP A 521 3.67 11.97 33.77
CA ASP A 521 4.77 12.16 32.82
C ASP A 521 4.95 10.94 31.89
N GLU A 522 5.61 11.15 30.76
CA GLU A 522 5.77 10.16 29.69
C GLU A 522 6.38 8.83 30.19
N ARG A 523 7.41 8.92 31.03
CA ARG A 523 8.12 7.73 31.49
C ARG A 523 7.25 6.92 32.45
N THR A 524 6.57 7.58 33.38
CA THR A 524 5.65 6.89 34.30
C THR A 524 4.48 6.27 33.53
N ALA A 525 3.94 6.98 32.53
CA ALA A 525 2.85 6.48 31.69
C ALA A 525 3.25 5.20 30.93
N GLU A 526 4.45 5.15 30.37
CA GLU A 526 4.99 3.97 29.66
C GLU A 526 4.92 2.70 30.53
N TYR A 527 5.51 2.74 31.73
CA TYR A 527 5.54 1.58 32.62
C TYR A 527 4.18 1.27 33.24
N ALA A 528 3.37 2.29 33.51
CA ALA A 528 2.00 2.11 34.00
C ALA A 528 1.14 1.39 32.95
N ALA A 529 1.22 1.77 31.67
CA ALA A 529 0.49 1.12 30.57
C ALA A 529 0.84 -0.38 30.46
N ILE A 530 2.12 -0.73 30.58
CA ILE A 530 2.56 -2.13 30.60
C ILE A 530 1.92 -2.87 31.79
N LYS A 531 1.92 -2.27 32.99
CA LYS A 531 1.30 -2.87 34.18
C LYS A 531 -0.21 -3.04 34.05
N TYR A 532 -0.90 -2.13 33.38
CA TYR A 532 -2.32 -2.31 33.06
C TYR A 532 -2.54 -3.50 32.13
N ALA A 533 -1.76 -3.65 31.06
CA ALA A 533 -1.85 -4.80 30.17
C ALA A 533 -1.57 -6.14 30.86
N GLU A 534 -0.55 -6.20 31.72
CA GLU A 534 -0.27 -7.39 32.55
C GLU A 534 -1.48 -7.75 33.42
N LYS A 535 -2.09 -6.77 34.09
CA LYS A 535 -3.28 -6.97 34.94
C LYS A 535 -4.51 -7.39 34.16
N LEU A 536 -4.60 -7.04 32.88
CA LEU A 536 -5.63 -7.50 31.94
C LEU A 536 -5.33 -8.91 31.37
N GLY A 537 -4.20 -9.52 31.73
CA GLY A 537 -3.83 -10.87 31.32
C GLY A 537 -3.19 -10.96 29.93
N LEU A 538 -2.71 -9.85 29.38
CA LEU A 538 -1.96 -9.85 28.11
C LEU A 538 -0.52 -10.31 28.34
N THR A 539 0.08 -10.97 27.33
CA THR A 539 1.51 -11.29 27.30
C THR A 539 2.18 -10.62 26.11
N ASP A 540 3.51 -10.76 25.95
CA ASP A 540 4.24 -10.19 24.80
C ASP A 540 3.94 -8.70 24.60
N ILE A 541 3.93 -7.97 25.73
CA ILE A 541 3.52 -6.58 25.80
C ILE A 541 4.66 -5.70 25.28
N ALA A 542 4.34 -4.80 24.36
CA ALA A 542 5.28 -3.79 23.88
C ALA A 542 4.57 -2.45 23.71
N VAL A 543 5.25 -1.37 24.09
CA VAL A 543 4.78 -0.02 23.83
C VAL A 543 5.03 0.32 22.37
N LEU A 544 3.97 0.71 21.67
CA LEU A 544 4.02 1.03 20.24
C LEU A 544 4.22 2.53 20.01
N SER A 545 3.54 3.37 20.79
CA SER A 545 3.54 4.82 20.59
C SER A 545 3.38 5.55 21.92
N LYS A 546 4.04 6.70 22.05
CA LYS A 546 3.92 7.62 23.19
C LYS A 546 3.76 9.03 22.68
N LEU A 547 2.74 9.73 23.13
CA LEU A 547 2.49 11.13 22.79
C LEU A 547 2.26 11.92 24.09
N PRO A 548 3.29 12.63 24.59
CA PRO A 548 3.13 13.55 25.72
C PRO A 548 2.12 14.64 25.34
N MET A 549 0.97 14.65 26.00
CA MET A 549 -0.06 15.68 25.77
C MET A 549 0.31 16.97 26.52
N HIS A 550 0.88 16.82 27.70
CA HIS A 550 1.54 17.87 28.46
C HIS A 550 2.61 17.23 29.36
N PRO A 551 3.77 17.87 29.63
CA PRO A 551 4.82 17.28 30.46
C PRO A 551 4.37 16.78 31.85
N ALA A 552 3.28 17.32 32.40
CA ALA A 552 2.73 16.93 33.70
C ALA A 552 1.27 16.45 33.68
N GLU A 553 0.42 16.92 32.76
CA GLU A 553 -1.03 16.63 32.83
C GLU A 553 -1.37 15.26 32.23
N GLY A 554 -0.49 14.72 31.38
CA GLY A 554 -0.64 13.35 30.93
C GLY A 554 0.01 13.02 29.60
N THR A 555 0.07 11.72 29.35
CA THR A 555 0.65 11.11 28.16
C THR A 555 -0.33 10.09 27.59
N TYR A 556 -0.52 10.14 26.29
CA TYR A 556 -1.18 9.08 25.53
C TYR A 556 -0.17 7.97 25.23
N VAL A 557 -0.53 6.72 25.51
CA VAL A 557 0.31 5.54 25.25
C VAL A 557 -0.51 4.51 24.51
N GLU A 558 0.03 4.01 23.41
CA GLU A 558 -0.50 2.84 22.72
C GLU A 558 0.44 1.66 22.96
N ILE A 559 -0.13 0.51 23.29
CA ILE A 559 0.60 -0.73 23.53
C ILE A 559 -0.02 -1.85 22.72
N ARG A 560 0.80 -2.81 22.29
CA ARG A 560 0.32 -4.12 21.86
C ARG A 560 0.46 -5.14 22.98
N GLY A 561 -0.40 -6.16 22.94
CA GLY A 561 -0.27 -7.34 23.78
C GLY A 561 -1.00 -8.52 23.15
N ARG A 562 -0.68 -9.72 23.61
CA ARG A 562 -1.21 -10.98 23.10
C ARG A 562 -2.25 -11.56 24.04
N VAL A 563 -3.47 -11.72 23.54
CA VAL A 563 -4.56 -12.45 24.19
C VAL A 563 -4.20 -13.93 24.24
N GLN A 564 -4.35 -14.57 25.41
CA GLN A 564 -3.94 -15.96 25.62
C GLN A 564 -5.03 -16.98 25.29
N PHE A 565 -6.30 -16.56 25.27
CA PHE A 565 -7.44 -17.43 25.04
C PHE A 565 -8.04 -17.21 23.64
N ALA A 566 -8.91 -18.14 23.24
CA ALA A 566 -9.76 -18.05 22.06
C ALA A 566 -11.23 -18.13 22.50
N ILE A 567 -12.15 -17.69 21.64
CA ILE A 567 -13.59 -17.74 21.88
C ILE A 567 -14.22 -18.75 20.92
N ASP A 568 -15.12 -19.60 21.41
CA ASP A 568 -15.97 -20.44 20.55
C ASP A 568 -17.13 -19.61 20.00
N LYS A 569 -17.25 -19.53 18.67
CA LYS A 569 -18.35 -18.82 17.99
C LYS A 569 -19.73 -19.33 18.40
N ASN A 570 -19.85 -20.61 18.72
CA ASN A 570 -21.13 -21.25 19.07
C ASN A 570 -21.62 -20.85 20.46
N GLU A 571 -20.74 -20.33 21.32
CA GLU A 571 -21.08 -19.87 22.68
C GLU A 571 -21.48 -18.39 22.70
N LEU A 572 -21.33 -17.67 21.58
CA LEU A 572 -21.71 -16.26 21.49
C LEU A 572 -23.23 -16.09 21.45
N VAL A 573 -23.77 -15.35 22.41
CA VAL A 573 -25.16 -14.91 22.40
C VAL A 573 -25.26 -13.64 21.56
N ILE A 574 -25.66 -13.77 20.29
CA ILE A 574 -25.81 -12.66 19.35
C ILE A 574 -27.29 -12.26 19.28
N PRO A 575 -27.68 -11.06 19.74
CA PRO A 575 -29.06 -10.60 19.64
C PRO A 575 -29.47 -10.39 18.17
N PRO A 576 -30.76 -10.55 17.83
CA PRO A 576 -31.25 -10.28 16.47
C PRO A 576 -31.07 -8.81 16.11
N GLU A 577 -30.78 -8.52 14.85
CA GLU A 577 -30.70 -7.14 14.35
C GLU A 577 -32.07 -6.45 14.46
N GLU A 578 -32.10 -5.29 15.12
CA GLU A 578 -33.29 -4.43 15.14
C GLU A 578 -33.48 -3.78 13.77
N LYS A 579 -34.71 -3.83 13.25
CA LYS A 579 -35.06 -3.12 12.01
C LYS A 579 -35.29 -1.65 12.34
N ILE A 580 -34.31 -0.81 12.01
CA ILE A 580 -34.39 0.64 12.14
C ILE A 580 -34.91 1.23 10.82
N LEU A 581 -35.88 2.15 10.88
CA LEU A 581 -36.34 2.90 9.71
C LEU A 581 -35.29 3.93 9.31
N SER A 582 -35.06 4.10 8.01
CA SER A 582 -34.18 5.15 7.49
C SER A 582 -34.81 6.54 7.66
N ASP A 583 -33.98 7.58 7.64
CA ASP A 583 -34.47 8.95 7.68
C ASP A 583 -35.40 9.24 6.49
N GLU A 584 -35.07 8.73 5.30
CA GLU A 584 -35.91 8.86 4.12
C GLU A 584 -37.25 8.14 4.27
N GLU A 585 -37.27 6.93 4.85
CA GLU A 585 -38.51 6.19 5.09
C GLU A 585 -39.44 6.96 6.04
N ILE A 586 -38.89 7.55 7.10
CA ILE A 586 -39.65 8.37 8.05
C ILE A 586 -40.16 9.64 7.36
N GLU A 587 -39.29 10.35 6.63
CA GLU A 587 -39.69 11.55 5.90
C GLU A 587 -40.79 11.29 4.87
N GLU A 588 -40.70 10.19 4.11
CA GLU A 588 -41.71 9.80 3.13
C GLU A 588 -43.05 9.48 3.80
N ASP A 589 -43.02 8.79 4.94
CA ASP A 589 -44.25 8.50 5.70
C ASP A 589 -44.90 9.78 6.23
N ILE A 590 -44.12 10.69 6.83
CA ILE A 590 -44.62 11.98 7.33
C ILE A 590 -45.10 12.88 6.20
N LYS A 591 -44.44 12.88 5.03
CA LYS A 591 -44.92 13.60 3.83
C LYS A 591 -46.26 13.03 3.33
N ARG A 592 -46.41 11.70 3.33
CA ARG A 592 -47.63 11.01 2.91
C ARG A 592 -48.78 11.22 3.90
N LYS A 593 -48.48 11.20 5.19
CA LYS A 593 -49.43 11.37 6.29
C LYS A 593 -48.88 12.42 7.27
N PRO A 594 -49.17 13.71 7.04
CA PRO A 594 -48.69 14.78 7.90
C PRO A 594 -49.08 14.53 9.36
N MET A 595 -48.09 14.61 10.24
CA MET A 595 -48.26 14.42 11.69
C MET A 595 -48.12 15.75 12.41
N LYS A 596 -49.02 16.01 13.36
CA LYS A 596 -48.92 17.13 14.31
C LYS A 596 -48.83 16.59 15.74
N VAL A 597 -47.89 17.13 16.52
CA VAL A 597 -47.75 16.79 17.94
C VAL A 597 -47.89 18.04 18.80
N VAL A 598 -48.49 17.89 19.97
CA VAL A 598 -48.48 18.91 21.02
C VAL A 598 -47.52 18.45 22.11
N ALA A 599 -46.63 19.34 22.53
CA ALA A 599 -45.56 19.01 23.45
C ALA A 599 -45.48 20.01 24.61
N ALA A 600 -45.31 19.52 25.84
CA ALA A 600 -45.09 20.36 27.01
C ALA A 600 -44.28 19.68 28.11
N THR A 601 -43.57 20.48 28.89
CA THR A 601 -43.07 20.05 30.20
C THR A 601 -44.16 20.34 31.23
N VAL A 602 -44.63 19.31 31.94
CA VAL A 602 -45.92 19.37 32.66
C VAL A 602 -45.78 19.51 34.17
N GLY A 603 -46.85 19.92 34.83
CA GLY A 603 -46.91 20.11 36.28
C GLY A 603 -46.32 21.47 36.69
N ASN A 604 -45.37 21.46 37.63
CA ASN A 604 -44.63 22.65 38.06
C ASN A 604 -43.16 22.59 37.59
N ASP A 605 -42.89 21.81 36.54
CA ASP A 605 -41.54 21.55 36.06
C ASP A 605 -41.13 22.56 34.96
N GLU A 606 -40.04 23.29 35.25
CA GLU A 606 -39.44 24.31 34.38
C GLU A 606 -38.31 23.78 33.48
N HIS A 607 -37.95 22.50 33.59
CA HIS A 607 -36.83 21.91 32.84
C HIS A 607 -37.21 21.58 31.38
N SER A 608 -37.22 22.63 30.54
CA SER A 608 -37.60 22.53 29.12
C SER A 608 -36.59 21.85 28.20
N VAL A 609 -35.31 21.76 28.59
CA VAL A 609 -34.22 21.40 27.67
C VAL A 609 -34.41 19.99 27.10
N GLY A 610 -34.72 19.00 27.95
CA GLY A 610 -34.86 17.61 27.50
C GLY A 610 -35.95 17.43 26.42
N LEU A 611 -37.06 18.13 26.56
CA LEU A 611 -38.13 18.10 25.55
C LEU A 611 -37.72 18.83 24.28
N ARG A 612 -37.11 20.00 24.38
CA ARG A 612 -36.67 20.75 23.19
C ARG A 612 -35.59 20.02 22.40
N GLU A 613 -34.70 19.29 23.07
CA GLU A 613 -33.65 18.51 22.41
C GLU A 613 -34.19 17.40 21.49
N ILE A 614 -35.39 16.85 21.79
CA ILE A 614 -36.04 15.86 20.91
C ILE A 614 -37.00 16.48 19.90
N LEU A 615 -37.32 17.78 20.03
CA LEU A 615 -38.18 18.51 19.10
C LEU A 615 -37.34 19.24 18.05
N ASP A 616 -36.42 20.08 18.51
CA ASP A 616 -35.66 21.03 17.71
C ASP A 616 -34.76 20.32 16.68
N ILE A 617 -34.76 20.84 15.45
CA ILE A 617 -33.95 20.28 14.34
C ILE A 617 -32.44 20.22 14.63
N LYS A 618 -31.92 21.07 15.53
CA LYS A 618 -30.48 21.26 15.77
C LYS A 618 -29.72 19.97 16.08
N HIS A 619 -30.28 19.10 16.91
CA HIS A 619 -29.66 17.82 17.29
C HIS A 619 -30.45 16.61 16.76
N GLY A 620 -31.17 16.82 15.65
CA GLY A 620 -31.94 15.76 14.99
C GLY A 620 -33.27 15.44 15.67
N GLY A 621 -33.86 16.42 16.38
CA GLY A 621 -35.21 16.32 16.89
C GLY A 621 -36.25 16.12 15.78
N ILE A 622 -37.47 15.75 16.16
CA ILE A 622 -38.52 15.30 15.23
C ILE A 622 -38.92 16.32 14.16
N GLU A 623 -38.61 17.60 14.35
CA GLU A 623 -38.77 18.64 13.33
C GLU A 623 -38.03 18.30 12.03
N LYS A 624 -36.89 17.58 12.11
CA LYS A 624 -36.10 17.20 10.91
C LYS A 624 -36.93 16.41 9.90
N TYR A 625 -37.92 15.65 10.36
CA TYR A 625 -38.77 14.81 9.50
C TYR A 625 -40.02 15.55 8.98
N GLY A 626 -40.19 16.82 9.34
CA GLY A 626 -41.36 17.62 8.96
C GLY A 626 -42.58 17.45 9.87
N ILE A 627 -42.41 16.84 11.05
CA ILE A 627 -43.47 16.74 12.06
C ILE A 627 -43.78 18.14 12.60
N LYS A 628 -45.05 18.54 12.60
CA LYS A 628 -45.48 19.84 13.12
C LYS A 628 -45.55 19.79 14.64
N VAL A 629 -44.84 20.68 15.30
CA VAL A 629 -44.77 20.73 16.77
C VAL A 629 -45.49 21.97 17.29
N VAL A 630 -46.47 21.77 18.17
CA VAL A 630 -47.08 22.83 18.99
C VAL A 630 -46.53 22.71 20.40
N TYR A 631 -45.56 23.56 20.73
CA TYR A 631 -44.89 23.54 22.02
C TYR A 631 -45.55 24.53 23.00
N LEU A 632 -46.11 24.03 24.10
CA LEU A 632 -46.86 24.84 25.07
C LEU A 632 -46.00 25.45 26.19
N GLY A 633 -44.70 25.14 26.22
CA GLY A 633 -43.79 25.62 27.26
C GLY A 633 -43.62 24.64 28.42
N THR A 634 -43.34 25.21 29.58
CA THR A 634 -43.08 24.54 30.87
C THR A 634 -44.19 24.83 31.86
N SER A 635 -44.19 24.08 32.97
CA SER A 635 -45.21 24.15 34.02
C SER A 635 -46.64 24.10 33.47
N VAL A 636 -46.85 23.26 32.46
CA VAL A 636 -48.16 23.13 31.80
C VAL A 636 -49.00 22.13 32.57
N PRO A 637 -50.19 22.50 33.09
CA PRO A 637 -51.11 21.54 33.68
C PRO A 637 -51.45 20.44 32.68
N VAL A 638 -51.54 19.19 33.13
CA VAL A 638 -51.83 18.04 32.25
C VAL A 638 -53.17 18.24 31.52
N GLU A 639 -54.18 18.79 32.19
CA GLU A 639 -55.48 19.14 31.58
C GLU A 639 -55.31 20.08 30.39
N LYS A 640 -54.52 21.16 30.56
CA LYS A 640 -54.22 22.12 29.49
C LYS A 640 -53.53 21.47 28.29
N LEU A 641 -52.64 20.51 28.54
CA LEU A 641 -51.96 19.80 27.46
C LEU A 641 -52.93 18.89 26.66
N VAL A 642 -53.85 18.23 27.35
CA VAL A 642 -54.88 17.40 26.73
C VAL A 642 -55.88 18.26 25.95
N ASP A 643 -56.33 19.38 26.52
CA ASP A 643 -57.21 20.33 25.85
C ASP A 643 -56.57 20.87 24.57
N ALA A 644 -55.31 21.29 24.63
CA ALA A 644 -54.56 21.74 23.47
C ALA A 644 -54.39 20.65 22.40
N ALA A 645 -54.25 19.38 22.78
CA ALA A 645 -54.20 18.27 21.83
C ALA A 645 -55.53 18.07 21.08
N ILE A 646 -56.66 18.27 21.76
CA ILE A 646 -58.00 18.23 21.14
C ILE A 646 -58.21 19.44 20.23
N GLU A 647 -57.87 20.65 20.70
CA GLU A 647 -58.00 21.89 19.93
C GLU A 647 -57.13 21.89 18.67
N GLU A 648 -55.89 21.41 18.77
CA GLU A 648 -54.96 21.34 17.64
C GLU A 648 -55.19 20.14 16.72
N ASN A 649 -56.11 19.23 17.08
CA ASN A 649 -56.32 17.95 16.40
C ASN A 649 -54.99 17.21 16.21
N ALA A 650 -54.24 17.05 17.31
CA ALA A 650 -52.91 16.47 17.33
C ALA A 650 -52.94 14.94 17.25
N ASP A 651 -51.98 14.35 16.54
CA ASP A 651 -51.82 12.91 16.40
C ASP A 651 -51.11 12.26 17.59
N ALA A 652 -50.32 13.04 18.34
CA ALA A 652 -49.65 12.59 19.56
C ALA A 652 -49.41 13.72 20.56
N ILE A 653 -49.28 13.33 21.82
CA ILE A 653 -48.85 14.20 22.93
C ILE A 653 -47.45 13.78 23.35
N LEU A 654 -46.53 14.73 23.43
CA LEU A 654 -45.19 14.52 23.94
C LEU A 654 -45.03 15.24 25.28
N VAL A 655 -44.83 14.46 26.34
CA VAL A 655 -44.73 14.98 27.70
C VAL A 655 -43.31 14.84 28.20
N SER A 656 -42.81 15.90 28.86
CA SER A 656 -41.61 15.82 29.68
C SER A 656 -41.95 16.01 31.15
N THR A 657 -41.41 15.12 31.98
CA THR A 657 -41.49 15.14 33.45
C THR A 657 -40.11 14.81 34.00
N ILE A 658 -39.34 15.85 34.36
CA ILE A 658 -38.00 15.72 34.92
C ILE A 658 -38.07 15.71 36.45
N ILE A 659 -38.94 16.55 37.02
CA ILE A 659 -39.25 16.55 38.45
C ILE A 659 -40.63 15.92 38.64
N THR A 660 -40.64 14.74 39.26
CA THR A 660 -41.86 14.00 39.67
C THR A 660 -42.30 14.34 41.07
#